data_AF-A0A5K1VSU5-F1
#
_entry.id   AF-A0A5K1VSU5-F1
#
_cell.length_a   1.000
_cell.length_b   1.000
_cell.length_c   1.000
_cell.angle_alpha   90.00
_cell.angle_beta   90.00
_cell.angle_gamma   90.00
#
_symmetry.space_group_name_H-M   'P 1'
#
loop_
_entity.id
_entity.type
_entity.pdbx_description
1 polymer ?
#
loop_
_entity_poly.entity_id
_entity_poly.type
_entity_poly.pdbx_seq_one_letter_code
_entity_poly.pdbx_strand_id
1 'polypeptide(L)'
;MSIMDDSSNIHEYITLIENGRGDEVIKKLETQNNNWVGRSSRGLRLLFSSCKNNCLQLVKYIIEKFPHRLNYQDIYGKSCIYVAIQNQQWNIIEYLINKSVNYRLADKKGNTVLHYLCEIGINKRNKEVYEKFINQMLKDKDVINAQNELGETALHIGCLNSNSFVVNRLLDNNANVTLKTIKGLTPWDYAIMSDEICVERKRLDPSTNIRITTTKGSKKSKSSKGYRKSSKMTGLSSQFCIEALDEYQRSISFISKKRRNSVSSCSSITSSLKRLDDIDVKTEEIVQRSSSAERKSSDKKESIFSFIIDFIEKKIESDSDSENDEKEKKGKKMDKKKKVSNPILFESNEERITRYGIIADELMKQIIYSKKLEKKEYHSGEKFRVLSLDGGGVKCIYQCVLLKRIIKEIPDFFDKIDLITGLSASSLVSVSILLGLDMEFVIKVMEAVSLETFKNESHLAGIAGHQFTNKFLKVMGERLLGNLTINDLPRNCCIQSFLIDTGKDDTKRTSKAMLYNNFMKETYDKDLKNICLQSASAPGYFDPLNNHVDGSLLVNNPFYLTYPLIIGENGLNIAKENIVALSIGSGYPTVPYYDIEQMGNAGLIQWLIKLSDFNIFARKEMGVMESRMIFKNNYFRLDPHLPIEVDIADAKNIEAIKIMGKEQNLDKVIEWIKNTW
;
A
#
# COMPACT_ATOMS: atom_id res chain seq x y z
N MET A 1 41.49 -30.97 -33.38
CA MET A 1 42.11 -30.05 -32.40
C MET A 1 41.00 -29.67 -31.43
N SER A 2 40.99 -30.37 -30.31
CA SER A 2 39.88 -30.40 -29.33
C SER A 2 39.72 -29.05 -28.65
N ILE A 3 38.51 -28.47 -28.72
CA ILE A 3 38.06 -27.42 -27.81
C ILE A 3 37.88 -28.13 -26.46
N MET A 4 38.97 -28.19 -25.68
CA MET A 4 38.93 -28.72 -24.32
C MET A 4 37.91 -27.92 -23.50
N ASP A 5 37.23 -28.65 -22.63
CA ASP A 5 36.14 -28.24 -21.77
C ASP A 5 36.59 -27.16 -20.75
N ASP A 6 36.54 -25.90 -21.17
CA ASP A 6 37.00 -24.69 -20.44
C ASP A 6 36.04 -24.24 -19.32
N SER A 7 35.07 -25.07 -18.94
CA SER A 7 34.09 -24.76 -17.89
C SER A 7 34.65 -24.91 -16.47
N SER A 8 35.67 -25.75 -16.26
CA SER A 8 36.25 -26.01 -14.93
C SER A 8 37.19 -24.90 -14.44
N ASN A 9 37.94 -24.25 -15.35
CA ASN A 9 38.98 -23.28 -15.00
C ASN A 9 38.44 -21.99 -14.37
N ILE A 10 37.30 -21.47 -14.84
CA ILE A 10 36.71 -20.23 -14.27
C ILE A 10 36.16 -20.49 -12.86
N HIS A 11 35.62 -21.67 -12.60
CA HIS A 11 35.11 -22.02 -11.28
C HIS A 11 36.26 -22.11 -10.28
N GLU A 12 37.36 -22.77 -10.66
CA GLU A 12 38.59 -22.83 -9.87
C GLU A 12 39.13 -21.42 -9.56
N TYR A 13 39.20 -20.53 -10.55
CA TYR A 13 39.68 -19.16 -10.33
C TYR A 13 38.78 -18.36 -9.41
N ILE A 14 37.46 -18.52 -9.52
CA ILE A 14 36.51 -17.88 -8.60
C ILE A 14 36.68 -18.43 -7.19
N THR A 15 36.83 -19.75 -7.01
CA THR A 15 37.10 -20.36 -5.70
C THR A 15 38.40 -19.86 -5.09
N LEU A 16 39.46 -19.69 -5.90
CA LEU A 16 40.72 -19.11 -5.42
C LEU A 16 40.55 -17.64 -4.99
N ILE A 17 39.78 -16.85 -5.74
CA ILE A 17 39.44 -15.46 -5.40
C ILE A 17 38.66 -15.39 -4.08
N GLU A 18 37.66 -16.25 -3.90
CA GLU A 18 36.83 -16.31 -2.69
C GLU A 18 37.66 -16.72 -1.46
N ASN A 19 38.70 -17.53 -1.65
CA ASN A 19 39.66 -17.89 -0.61
C ASN A 19 40.81 -16.87 -0.42
N GLY A 20 40.74 -15.70 -1.05
CA GLY A 20 41.77 -14.65 -0.94
C GLY A 20 43.08 -14.95 -1.67
N ARG A 21 43.14 -16.00 -2.49
CA ARG A 21 44.34 -16.45 -3.23
C ARG A 21 44.41 -15.85 -4.64
N GLY A 22 44.11 -14.55 -4.76
CA GLY A 22 44.09 -13.83 -6.03
C GLY A 22 45.43 -13.83 -6.77
N ASP A 23 46.55 -13.84 -6.05
CA ASP A 23 47.90 -13.84 -6.63
C ASP A 23 48.22 -15.14 -7.39
N GLU A 24 47.62 -16.26 -6.97
CA GLU A 24 47.77 -17.53 -7.68
C GLU A 24 46.99 -17.53 -8.99
N VAL A 25 45.84 -16.86 -9.02
CA VAL A 25 45.10 -16.62 -10.26
C VAL A 25 45.95 -15.79 -11.21
N ILE A 26 46.64 -14.74 -10.72
CA ILE A 26 47.56 -13.94 -11.56
C ILE A 26 48.68 -14.82 -12.13
N LYS A 27 49.38 -15.62 -11.31
CA LYS A 27 50.44 -16.52 -11.79
C LYS A 27 49.95 -17.52 -12.84
N LYS A 28 48.75 -18.07 -12.66
CA LYS A 28 48.10 -18.94 -13.65
C LYS A 28 47.74 -18.17 -14.93
N LEU A 29 47.30 -16.92 -14.78
CA LEU A 29 46.97 -16.06 -15.91
C LEU A 29 48.21 -15.65 -16.73
N GLU A 30 49.37 -15.51 -16.10
CA GLU A 30 50.64 -15.14 -16.75
C GLU A 30 51.34 -16.31 -17.45
N THR A 31 51.14 -17.54 -16.97
CA THR A 31 51.76 -18.76 -17.52
C THR A 31 50.98 -19.36 -18.69
N GLN A 32 49.72 -18.96 -18.88
CA GLN A 32 48.83 -19.48 -19.93
C GLN A 32 48.37 -18.37 -20.90
N ASN A 33 47.92 -18.75 -22.10
CA ASN A 33 47.40 -17.80 -23.09
C ASN A 33 45.95 -17.39 -22.75
N ASN A 34 45.78 -16.30 -21.99
CA ASN A 34 44.50 -15.91 -21.38
C ASN A 34 43.69 -14.86 -22.16
N ASN A 35 43.70 -14.93 -23.50
CA ASN A 35 42.94 -14.03 -24.36
C ASN A 35 41.41 -14.03 -24.10
N TRP A 36 40.87 -15.10 -23.52
CA TRP A 36 39.46 -15.20 -23.15
C TRP A 36 39.05 -14.19 -22.07
N VAL A 37 39.97 -13.76 -21.20
CA VAL A 37 39.72 -12.76 -20.14
C VAL A 37 39.31 -11.42 -20.75
N GLY A 38 39.85 -11.06 -21.92
CA GLY A 38 39.50 -9.84 -22.64
C GLY A 38 38.23 -9.92 -23.50
N ARG A 39 37.76 -11.12 -23.90
CA ARG A 39 36.72 -11.27 -24.94
C ARG A 39 35.45 -12.00 -24.52
N SER A 40 35.46 -12.77 -23.43
CA SER A 40 34.32 -13.63 -23.04
C SER A 40 33.47 -13.08 -21.88
N SER A 41 32.27 -13.62 -21.69
CA SER A 41 31.47 -13.39 -20.48
C SER A 41 32.14 -13.96 -19.22
N ARG A 42 32.92 -15.04 -19.34
CA ARG A 42 33.72 -15.62 -18.25
C ARG A 42 34.76 -14.64 -17.73
N GLY A 43 35.45 -13.92 -18.61
CA GLY A 43 36.42 -12.89 -18.23
C GLY A 43 35.78 -11.73 -17.47
N LEU A 44 34.55 -11.36 -17.84
CA LEU A 44 33.77 -10.35 -17.10
C LEU A 44 33.38 -10.87 -15.71
N ARG A 45 32.95 -12.14 -15.61
CA ARG A 45 32.66 -12.80 -14.34
C ARG A 45 33.89 -12.85 -13.43
N LEU A 46 35.07 -13.13 -13.98
CA LEU A 46 36.34 -13.11 -13.24
C LEU A 46 36.59 -11.73 -12.63
N LEU A 47 36.54 -10.67 -13.45
CA LEU A 47 36.70 -9.28 -13.01
C LEU A 47 35.70 -8.90 -11.91
N PHE A 48 34.43 -9.31 -12.06
CA PHE A 48 33.38 -8.99 -11.10
C PHE A 48 33.58 -9.75 -9.79
N SER A 49 33.96 -11.03 -9.84
CA SER A 49 34.34 -11.80 -8.65
C SER A 49 35.54 -11.19 -7.93
N SER A 50 36.55 -10.69 -8.66
CA SER A 50 37.70 -9.97 -8.06
C SER A 50 37.26 -8.67 -7.39
N CYS A 51 36.34 -7.92 -8.01
CA CYS A 51 35.76 -6.70 -7.44
C CYS A 51 34.89 -6.98 -6.20
N LYS A 52 34.17 -8.10 -6.17
CA LYS A 52 33.33 -8.51 -5.04
C LYS A 52 34.17 -8.87 -3.80
N ASN A 53 35.29 -9.58 -4.00
CA ASN A 53 36.11 -10.17 -2.93
C ASN A 53 37.37 -9.37 -2.57
N ASN A 54 37.42 -8.07 -2.91
CA ASN A 54 38.55 -7.17 -2.61
C ASN A 54 39.93 -7.60 -3.18
N CYS A 55 39.99 -8.34 -4.28
CA CYS A 55 41.25 -8.78 -4.89
C CYS A 55 41.88 -7.67 -5.75
N LEU A 56 42.40 -6.62 -5.11
CA LEU A 56 42.92 -5.42 -5.78
C LEU A 56 43.98 -5.74 -6.85
N GLN A 57 44.96 -6.60 -6.56
CA GLN A 57 46.05 -6.90 -7.49
C GLN A 57 45.55 -7.57 -8.77
N LEU A 58 44.55 -8.46 -8.65
CA LEU A 58 43.95 -9.12 -9.80
C LEU A 58 43.09 -8.14 -10.62
N VAL A 59 42.38 -7.22 -9.97
CA VAL A 59 41.69 -6.12 -10.67
C VAL A 59 42.68 -5.24 -11.43
N LYS A 60 43.81 -4.86 -10.81
CA LYS A 60 44.88 -4.10 -11.47
C LYS A 60 45.40 -4.82 -12.70
N TYR A 61 45.76 -6.09 -12.55
CA TYR A 61 46.24 -6.94 -13.64
C TYR A 61 45.24 -6.99 -14.81
N ILE A 62 43.97 -7.28 -14.53
CA ILE A 62 42.93 -7.40 -15.58
C ILE A 62 42.71 -6.06 -16.28
N ILE A 63 42.60 -4.95 -15.55
CA ILE A 63 42.33 -3.63 -16.13
C ILE A 63 43.54 -3.08 -16.90
N GLU A 64 44.77 -3.37 -16.47
CA GLU A 64 45.98 -2.95 -17.20
C GLU A 64 46.20 -3.76 -18.48
N LYS A 65 45.90 -5.06 -18.47
CA LYS A 65 45.97 -5.92 -19.67
C LYS A 65 44.79 -5.73 -20.62
N PHE A 66 43.60 -5.46 -20.08
CA PHE A 66 42.34 -5.39 -20.84
C PHE A 66 41.54 -4.12 -20.46
N PRO A 67 42.04 -2.91 -20.79
CA PRO A 67 41.46 -1.65 -20.33
C PRO A 67 40.01 -1.43 -20.82
N HIS A 68 39.63 -1.99 -21.96
CA HIS A 68 38.26 -1.92 -22.49
C HIS A 68 37.21 -2.56 -21.56
N ARG A 69 37.61 -3.47 -20.66
CA ARG A 69 36.71 -4.13 -19.70
C ARG A 69 36.21 -3.21 -18.59
N LEU A 70 36.88 -2.08 -18.35
CA LEU A 70 36.58 -1.16 -17.24
C LEU A 70 35.10 -0.75 -17.18
N ASN A 71 34.47 -0.59 -18.35
CA ASN A 71 33.11 -0.07 -18.47
C ASN A 71 32.09 -1.11 -18.99
N TYR A 72 32.47 -2.40 -19.08
CA TYR A 72 31.55 -3.44 -19.53
C TYR A 72 30.46 -3.69 -18.49
N GLN A 73 29.22 -3.79 -18.95
CA GLN A 73 28.07 -4.08 -18.13
C GLN A 73 27.68 -5.56 -18.26
N ASP A 74 27.23 -6.17 -17.17
CA ASP A 74 26.62 -7.51 -17.20
C ASP A 74 25.17 -7.48 -17.70
N ILE A 75 24.50 -8.63 -17.62
CA ILE A 75 23.10 -8.80 -18.00
C ILE A 75 22.12 -7.94 -17.17
N TYR A 76 22.56 -7.34 -16.07
CA TYR A 76 21.78 -6.44 -15.23
C TYR A 76 22.16 -4.97 -15.44
N GLY A 77 23.08 -4.67 -16.36
CA GLY A 77 23.58 -3.31 -16.57
C GLY A 77 24.64 -2.89 -15.54
N LYS A 78 25.18 -3.79 -14.72
CA LYS A 78 26.17 -3.44 -13.70
C LYS A 78 27.58 -3.57 -14.26
N SER A 79 28.41 -2.54 -14.07
CA SER A 79 29.86 -2.58 -14.39
C SER A 79 30.71 -2.90 -13.15
N CYS A 80 32.02 -3.03 -13.31
CA CYS A 80 32.90 -3.44 -12.20
C CYS A 80 32.86 -2.46 -11.00
N ILE A 81 32.67 -1.16 -11.26
CA ILE A 81 32.52 -0.15 -10.21
C ILE A 81 31.24 -0.33 -9.39
N TYR A 82 30.13 -0.77 -10.00
CA TYR A 82 28.90 -1.10 -9.26
C TYR A 82 29.13 -2.25 -8.30
N VAL A 83 29.79 -3.31 -8.77
CA VAL A 83 30.09 -4.49 -7.95
C VAL A 83 30.99 -4.10 -6.79
N ALA A 84 32.02 -3.28 -7.03
CA ALA A 84 32.91 -2.79 -5.97
C ALA A 84 32.17 -1.94 -4.92
N ILE A 85 31.25 -1.07 -5.33
CA ILE A 85 30.44 -0.21 -4.46
C ILE A 85 29.46 -1.02 -3.62
N GLN A 86 28.69 -1.91 -4.25
CA GLN A 86 27.70 -2.75 -3.55
C GLN A 86 28.33 -3.63 -2.46
N ASN A 87 29.59 -4.04 -2.67
CA ASN A 87 30.37 -4.83 -1.70
C ASN A 87 31.34 -3.97 -0.86
N GLN A 88 31.26 -2.64 -0.97
CA GLN A 88 32.04 -1.67 -0.20
C GLN A 88 33.57 -1.88 -0.27
N GLN A 89 34.10 -2.26 -1.43
CA GLN A 89 35.52 -2.52 -1.63
C GLN A 89 36.31 -1.24 -1.94
N TRP A 90 36.54 -0.41 -0.93
CA TRP A 90 37.09 0.95 -1.05
C TRP A 90 38.45 1.04 -1.73
N ASN A 91 39.35 0.07 -1.52
CA ASN A 91 40.65 0.01 -2.18
C ASN A 91 40.52 -0.15 -3.70
N ILE A 92 39.51 -0.93 -4.14
CA ILE A 92 39.21 -1.13 -5.56
C ILE A 92 38.50 0.09 -6.12
N ILE A 93 37.54 0.66 -5.38
CA ILE A 93 36.84 1.89 -5.77
C ILE A 93 37.86 3.01 -6.03
N GLU A 94 38.81 3.23 -5.12
CA GLU A 94 39.86 4.23 -5.28
C GLU A 94 40.70 4.01 -6.55
N TYR A 95 41.10 2.75 -6.80
CA TYR A 95 41.84 2.40 -8.01
C TYR A 95 41.02 2.67 -9.29
N LEU A 96 39.76 2.23 -9.33
CA LEU A 96 38.88 2.40 -10.49
C LEU A 96 38.58 3.87 -10.79
N ILE A 97 38.43 4.70 -9.75
CA ILE A 97 38.28 6.15 -9.87
C ILE A 97 39.48 6.77 -10.58
N ASN A 98 40.69 6.39 -10.18
CA ASN A 98 41.93 6.89 -10.80
C ASN A 98 42.12 6.41 -12.25
N LYS A 99 41.37 5.39 -12.70
CA LYS A 99 41.36 4.88 -14.09
C LYS A 99 40.26 5.48 -14.96
N SER A 100 39.61 6.57 -14.52
CA SER A 100 38.56 7.29 -15.28
C SER A 100 37.38 6.39 -15.67
N VAL A 101 36.86 5.63 -14.71
CA VAL A 101 35.66 4.80 -14.91
C VAL A 101 34.45 5.66 -15.32
N ASN A 102 33.62 5.14 -16.23
CA ASN A 102 32.40 5.82 -16.65
C ASN A 102 31.28 5.61 -15.62
N TYR A 103 31.14 6.56 -14.72
CA TYR A 103 30.09 6.56 -13.68
C TYR A 103 28.70 6.99 -14.19
N ARG A 104 28.57 7.40 -15.47
CA ARG A 104 27.28 7.74 -16.09
C ARG A 104 26.47 6.52 -16.52
N LEU A 105 27.12 5.35 -16.67
CA LEU A 105 26.44 4.11 -17.00
C LEU A 105 25.42 3.79 -15.92
N ALA A 106 24.19 3.47 -16.31
CA ALA A 106 23.11 3.08 -15.40
C ALA A 106 22.84 1.57 -15.48
N ASP A 107 22.36 0.96 -14.40
CA ASP A 107 21.89 -0.41 -14.43
C ASP A 107 20.56 -0.53 -15.22
N LYS A 108 20.06 -1.76 -15.38
CA LYS A 108 18.79 -2.00 -16.09
C LYS A 108 17.56 -1.34 -15.46
N LYS A 109 17.65 -0.87 -14.21
CA LYS A 109 16.60 -0.11 -13.52
C LYS A 109 16.81 1.40 -13.66
N GLY A 110 17.81 1.85 -14.44
CA GLY A 110 18.16 3.25 -14.58
C GLY A 110 18.94 3.83 -13.38
N ASN A 111 19.34 3.02 -12.41
CA ASN A 111 20.13 3.51 -11.27
C ASN A 111 21.57 3.77 -11.70
N THR A 112 22.02 5.01 -11.52
CA THR A 112 23.43 5.41 -11.70
C THR A 112 24.26 5.03 -10.48
N VAL A 113 25.60 5.14 -10.58
CA VAL A 113 26.51 4.93 -9.45
C VAL A 113 26.18 5.85 -8.26
N LEU A 114 25.63 7.04 -8.53
CA LEU A 114 25.28 8.02 -7.49
C LEU A 114 24.11 7.53 -6.63
N HIS A 115 23.17 6.79 -7.22
CA HIS A 115 22.05 6.17 -6.51
C HIS A 115 22.58 5.17 -5.47
N TYR A 116 23.46 4.26 -5.89
CA TYR A 116 24.05 3.27 -4.99
C TYR A 116 24.92 3.89 -3.89
N LEU A 117 25.65 4.97 -4.17
CA LEU A 117 26.42 5.66 -3.13
C LEU A 117 25.52 6.25 -2.03
N CYS A 118 24.29 6.65 -2.36
CA CYS A 118 23.33 7.17 -1.38
C CYS A 118 22.82 6.09 -0.40
N GLU A 119 22.88 4.80 -0.78
CA GLU A 119 22.45 3.66 0.04
C GLU A 119 23.53 3.19 1.03
N ILE A 120 24.78 3.65 0.88
CA ILE A 120 25.92 3.13 1.63
C ILE A 120 26.29 4.06 2.79
N GLY A 121 26.52 3.47 3.97
CA GLY A 121 26.99 4.18 5.15
C GLY A 121 28.46 4.62 5.07
N ILE A 122 28.75 5.80 5.63
CA ILE A 122 30.09 6.40 5.66
C ILE A 122 30.71 6.17 7.04
N ASN A 123 31.95 5.69 7.08
CA ASN A 123 32.74 5.50 8.29
C ASN A 123 34.10 6.21 8.17
N LYS A 124 34.87 6.27 9.28
CA LYS A 124 36.16 6.98 9.28
C LYS A 124 37.18 6.44 8.28
N ARG A 125 37.09 5.16 7.89
CA ARG A 125 38.07 4.49 7.02
C ARG A 125 37.81 4.73 5.54
N ASN A 126 36.55 4.91 5.14
CA ASN A 126 36.17 5.09 3.74
C ASN A 126 35.82 6.53 3.34
N LYS A 127 35.69 7.43 4.33
CA LYS A 127 35.25 8.81 4.13
C LYS A 127 36.03 9.51 3.02
N GLU A 128 37.36 9.51 3.05
CA GLU A 128 38.17 10.25 2.08
C GLU A 128 37.91 9.79 0.63
N VAL A 129 37.93 8.48 0.39
CA VAL A 129 37.66 7.88 -0.94
C VAL A 129 36.23 8.19 -1.38
N TYR A 130 35.27 8.06 -0.46
CA TYR A 130 33.86 8.35 -0.70
C TYR A 130 33.63 9.81 -1.10
N GLU A 131 34.19 10.75 -0.32
CA GLU A 131 34.08 12.18 -0.58
C GLU A 131 34.72 12.55 -1.92
N LYS A 132 35.93 12.04 -2.20
CA LYS A 132 36.61 12.25 -3.49
C LYS A 132 35.73 11.79 -4.64
N PHE A 133 35.09 10.64 -4.51
CA PHE A 133 34.28 10.07 -5.57
C PHE A 133 32.98 10.84 -5.81
N ILE A 134 32.22 11.11 -4.75
CA ILE A 134 31.01 11.92 -4.85
C ILE A 134 31.33 13.29 -5.44
N ASN A 135 32.37 13.97 -4.98
CA ASN A 135 32.76 15.28 -5.51
C ASN A 135 33.14 15.24 -7.00
N GLN A 136 33.61 14.10 -7.52
CA GLN A 136 33.86 13.93 -8.94
C GLN A 136 32.56 13.81 -9.74
N MET A 137 31.57 13.08 -9.21
CA MET A 137 30.27 12.89 -9.84
C MET A 137 29.39 14.13 -9.78
N LEU A 138 29.48 14.92 -8.69
CA LEU A 138 28.71 16.16 -8.52
C LEU A 138 29.14 17.30 -9.47
N LYS A 139 30.20 17.12 -10.26
CA LYS A 139 30.53 18.03 -11.36
C LYS A 139 29.58 17.88 -12.55
N ASP A 140 28.81 16.81 -12.58
CA ASP A 140 28.02 16.37 -13.70
C ASP A 140 26.52 16.49 -13.41
N LYS A 141 25.91 17.56 -13.92
CA LYS A 141 24.49 17.85 -13.68
C LYS A 141 23.55 16.77 -14.20
N ASP A 142 23.94 16.07 -15.26
CA ASP A 142 23.14 14.98 -15.83
C ASP A 142 23.07 13.80 -14.87
N VAL A 143 24.14 13.56 -14.10
CA VAL A 143 24.22 12.46 -13.12
C VAL A 143 23.51 12.80 -11.82
N ILE A 144 23.60 14.07 -11.37
CA ILE A 144 22.91 14.55 -10.16
C ILE A 144 21.39 14.37 -10.27
N ASN A 145 20.84 14.71 -11.44
CA ASN A 145 19.40 14.74 -11.69
C ASN A 145 18.92 13.54 -12.52
N ALA A 146 19.77 12.54 -12.75
CA ALA A 146 19.39 11.31 -13.41
C ALA A 146 18.23 10.66 -12.64
N GLN A 147 17.15 10.33 -13.36
CA GLN A 147 16.02 9.62 -12.81
C GLN A 147 16.10 8.15 -13.22
N ASN A 148 15.95 7.24 -12.24
CA ASN A 148 15.83 5.82 -12.50
C ASN A 148 14.43 5.49 -13.09
N GLU A 149 14.13 4.21 -13.33
CA GLU A 149 12.82 3.78 -13.88
C GLU A 149 11.62 4.15 -12.99
N LEU A 150 11.84 4.40 -11.69
CA LEU A 150 10.84 4.88 -10.75
C LEU A 150 10.77 6.41 -10.70
N GLY A 151 11.53 7.13 -11.52
CA GLY A 151 11.62 8.58 -11.47
C GLY A 151 12.41 9.09 -10.26
N GLU A 152 13.09 8.22 -9.51
CA GLU A 152 13.87 8.62 -8.34
C GLU A 152 15.21 9.18 -8.79
N THR A 153 15.65 10.24 -8.13
CA THR A 153 17.01 10.77 -8.26
C THR A 153 17.86 10.33 -7.07
N ALA A 154 19.18 10.52 -7.15
CA ALA A 154 20.07 10.32 -6.02
C ALA A 154 19.64 11.13 -4.76
N LEU A 155 19.02 12.30 -4.95
CA LEU A 155 18.51 13.09 -3.83
C LEU A 155 17.35 12.40 -3.11
N HIS A 156 16.46 11.71 -3.84
CA HIS A 156 15.39 10.91 -3.23
C HIS A 156 16.00 9.80 -2.36
N ILE A 157 16.90 8.99 -2.92
CA ILE A 157 17.52 7.86 -2.21
C ILE A 157 18.36 8.34 -1.02
N GLY A 158 19.11 9.43 -1.17
CA GLY A 158 19.90 10.01 -0.09
C GLY A 158 19.04 10.50 1.07
N CYS A 159 17.86 11.07 0.75
CA CYS A 159 16.89 11.47 1.76
C CYS A 159 16.31 10.27 2.52
N LEU A 160 15.92 9.21 1.82
CA LEU A 160 15.36 8.00 2.43
C LEU A 160 16.36 7.29 3.37
N ASN A 161 17.64 7.24 3.02
CA ASN A 161 18.68 6.59 3.82
C ASN A 161 19.25 7.50 4.93
N SER A 162 18.62 8.65 5.19
CA SER A 162 19.08 9.65 6.17
C SER A 162 20.55 10.08 5.98
N ASN A 163 21.08 10.04 4.76
CA ASN A 163 22.50 10.32 4.51
C ASN A 163 22.75 11.83 4.37
N SER A 164 22.77 12.51 5.51
CA SER A 164 22.91 13.97 5.60
C SER A 164 24.12 14.51 4.84
N PHE A 165 25.24 13.77 4.81
CA PHE A 165 26.42 14.18 4.06
C PHE A 165 26.11 14.29 2.55
N VAL A 166 25.53 13.25 1.97
CA VAL A 166 25.23 13.19 0.53
C VAL A 166 24.13 14.15 0.15
N VAL A 167 23.06 14.20 0.96
CA VAL A 167 21.92 15.10 0.72
C VAL A 167 22.38 16.56 0.70
N ASN A 168 23.18 16.97 1.70
CA ASN A 168 23.71 18.33 1.71
C ASN A 168 24.62 18.60 0.52
N ARG A 169 25.49 17.66 0.14
CA ARG A 169 26.36 17.79 -1.04
C ARG A 169 25.59 17.89 -2.35
N LEU A 170 24.54 17.10 -2.53
CA LEU A 170 23.65 17.17 -3.69
C LEU A 170 22.97 18.54 -3.77
N LEU A 171 22.44 19.04 -2.65
CA LEU A 171 21.78 20.34 -2.59
C LEU A 171 22.75 21.50 -2.82
N ASP A 172 23.96 21.42 -2.26
CA ASP A 172 25.03 22.40 -2.47
C ASP A 172 25.45 22.47 -3.95
N ASN A 173 25.24 21.38 -4.71
CA ASN A 173 25.49 21.29 -6.16
C ASN A 173 24.20 21.41 -7.00
N ASN A 174 23.17 22.07 -6.45
CA ASN A 174 21.92 22.38 -7.16
C ASN A 174 21.16 21.14 -7.67
N ALA A 175 21.14 20.05 -6.91
CA ALA A 175 20.21 18.95 -7.15
C ALA A 175 18.77 19.47 -7.19
N ASN A 176 18.01 19.02 -8.19
CA ASN A 176 16.68 19.53 -8.41
C ASN A 176 15.68 18.91 -7.43
N VAL A 177 15.28 19.71 -6.44
CA VAL A 177 14.31 19.34 -5.40
C VAL A 177 12.87 19.22 -5.92
N THR A 178 12.60 19.69 -7.14
CA THR A 178 11.26 19.68 -7.73
C THR A 178 11.00 18.46 -8.61
N LEU A 179 12.02 17.65 -8.89
CA LEU A 179 11.84 16.42 -9.66
C LEU A 179 11.00 15.45 -8.84
N LYS A 180 10.04 14.84 -9.53
CA LYS A 180 9.09 13.91 -8.92
C LYS A 180 9.32 12.51 -9.46
N THR A 181 9.11 11.52 -8.60
CA THR A 181 9.04 10.12 -8.99
C THR A 181 7.83 9.88 -9.91
N ILE A 182 7.75 8.68 -10.51
CA ILE A 182 6.59 8.27 -11.30
C ILE A 182 5.27 8.32 -10.51
N LYS A 183 5.36 8.28 -9.17
CA LYS A 183 4.22 8.39 -8.24
C LYS A 183 3.95 9.84 -7.77
N GLY A 184 4.69 10.82 -8.30
CA GLY A 184 4.53 12.22 -7.94
C GLY A 184 5.21 12.65 -6.64
N LEU A 185 6.00 11.76 -6.00
CA LEU A 185 6.71 12.04 -4.74
C LEU A 185 7.95 12.88 -4.99
N THR A 186 8.24 13.80 -4.08
CA THR A 186 9.41 14.68 -4.08
C THR A 186 10.52 14.14 -3.15
N PRO A 187 11.74 14.67 -3.21
CA PRO A 187 12.79 14.30 -2.25
C PRO A 187 12.44 14.66 -0.80
N TRP A 188 11.60 15.69 -0.60
CA TRP A 188 11.09 16.02 0.73
C TRP A 188 10.19 14.91 1.28
N ASP A 189 9.38 14.30 0.43
CA ASP A 189 8.54 13.17 0.83
C ASP A 189 9.44 11.98 1.25
N TYR A 190 10.54 11.74 0.54
CA TYR A 190 11.53 10.72 0.92
C TYR A 190 12.25 11.03 2.25
N ALA A 191 12.50 12.32 2.54
CA ALA A 191 13.11 12.74 3.81
C ALA A 191 12.16 12.64 5.01
N ILE A 192 10.84 12.64 4.78
CA ILE A 192 9.84 12.35 5.83
C ILE A 192 9.73 10.84 6.08
N MET A 193 9.95 10.04 5.04
CA MET A 193 9.89 8.56 5.10
C MET A 193 11.12 7.92 5.75
N SER A 194 12.20 8.68 5.97
CA SER A 194 13.43 8.18 6.58
C SER A 194 13.35 8.18 8.11
N ASP A 195 14.10 7.28 8.76
CA ASP A 195 14.12 7.16 10.22
C ASP A 195 14.60 8.45 10.93
N GLU A 196 15.49 9.20 10.27
CA GLU A 196 15.99 10.49 10.76
C GLU A 196 15.87 11.56 9.67
N ILE A 197 15.45 12.78 10.04
CA ILE A 197 15.48 13.91 9.11
C ILE A 197 16.94 14.31 8.86
N CYS A 198 17.43 14.00 7.66
CA CYS A 198 18.80 14.30 7.25
C CYS A 198 19.03 15.75 6.79
N VAL A 199 17.96 16.52 6.56
CA VAL A 199 18.05 17.90 6.08
C VAL A 199 16.82 18.73 6.47
N GLU A 200 17.04 20.01 6.75
CA GLU A 200 15.95 20.94 7.07
C GLU A 200 14.99 21.13 5.89
N ARG A 201 13.68 21.10 6.16
CA ARG A 201 12.59 21.29 5.17
C ARG A 201 12.83 22.43 4.17
N LYS A 202 13.29 23.58 4.66
CA LYS A 202 13.53 24.77 3.83
C LYS A 202 14.54 24.57 2.71
N ARG A 203 15.42 23.57 2.79
CA ARG A 203 16.40 23.25 1.73
C ARG A 203 15.81 22.37 0.63
N LEU A 204 14.74 21.63 0.93
CA LEU A 204 14.01 20.77 -0.01
C LEU A 204 12.70 21.39 -0.51
N ASP A 205 12.29 22.53 0.05
CA ASP A 205 11.12 23.27 -0.38
C ASP A 205 11.37 23.96 -1.74
N PRO A 206 10.58 23.67 -2.79
CA PRO A 206 10.67 24.36 -4.07
C PRO A 206 10.44 25.87 -3.99
N SER A 207 9.64 26.34 -3.01
CA SER A 207 9.21 27.74 -2.88
C SER A 207 10.26 28.65 -2.23
N THR A 208 11.22 28.09 -1.49
CA THR A 208 12.29 28.81 -0.80
C THR A 208 13.57 28.91 -1.63
N ASN A 209 13.70 28.15 -2.73
CA ASN A 209 14.89 28.09 -3.57
C ASN A 209 14.97 29.15 -4.68
N ILE A 210 14.10 30.16 -4.67
CA ILE A 210 14.26 31.36 -5.51
C ILE A 210 15.36 32.24 -4.89
N ARG A 211 16.62 31.94 -5.19
CA ARG A 211 17.69 32.94 -5.02
C ARG A 211 17.45 34.06 -6.01
N ILE A 212 16.94 35.18 -5.52
CA ILE A 212 17.01 36.48 -6.19
C ILE A 212 18.50 36.75 -6.43
N THR A 213 18.95 36.54 -7.67
CA THR A 213 20.23 37.08 -8.12
C THR A 213 20.05 38.59 -8.21
N THR A 214 20.50 39.30 -7.18
CA THR A 214 20.66 40.75 -7.24
C THR A 214 21.81 41.08 -8.19
N THR A 215 21.51 41.11 -9.49
CA THR A 215 22.39 41.75 -10.47
C THR A 215 22.31 43.26 -10.28
N LYS A 216 23.30 43.82 -9.58
CA LYS A 216 23.55 45.27 -9.65
C LYS A 216 24.02 45.62 -11.07
N GLY A 217 23.18 46.37 -11.77
CA GLY A 217 23.56 47.34 -12.80
C GLY A 217 23.65 46.83 -14.24
N SER A 218 22.66 47.15 -15.07
CA SER A 218 22.72 48.34 -15.94
C SER A 218 21.61 48.35 -17.02
N LYS A 219 21.02 49.55 -17.15
CA LYS A 219 20.37 50.18 -18.33
C LYS A 219 19.17 49.52 -19.03
N LYS A 220 18.00 50.10 -18.70
CA LYS A 220 16.87 50.52 -19.55
C LYS A 220 16.83 49.98 -21.01
N SER A 221 15.73 49.34 -21.37
CA SER A 221 14.86 49.84 -22.44
C SER A 221 13.41 49.38 -22.25
N LYS A 222 12.50 50.20 -22.76
CA LYS A 222 11.04 50.18 -22.58
C LYS A 222 10.39 49.23 -23.60
N SER A 223 9.35 48.50 -23.21
CA SER A 223 8.03 48.65 -23.84
C SER A 223 6.95 47.94 -23.03
N SER A 224 5.82 48.63 -22.97
CA SER A 224 4.63 48.43 -22.16
C SER A 224 3.58 47.59 -22.86
N LYS A 225 2.86 46.78 -22.09
CA LYS A 225 1.41 46.41 -22.15
C LYS A 225 1.32 45.02 -21.49
N GLY A 226 0.70 44.77 -20.35
CA GLY A 226 -0.31 45.48 -19.58
C GLY A 226 -1.26 44.37 -19.10
N TYR A 227 -1.15 43.92 -17.85
CA TYR A 227 -2.16 43.05 -17.24
C TYR A 227 -2.36 43.41 -15.77
N ARG A 228 -3.64 43.57 -15.44
CA ARG A 228 -4.21 44.00 -14.15
C ARG A 228 -3.86 43.03 -13.02
N LYS A 229 -3.72 43.59 -11.81
CA LYS A 229 -3.89 42.85 -10.54
C LYS A 229 -5.29 42.22 -10.50
N SER A 230 -5.37 40.92 -10.20
CA SER A 230 -6.47 40.41 -9.37
C SER A 230 -5.98 39.27 -8.47
N SER A 231 -6.22 39.48 -7.18
CA SER A 231 -6.25 38.51 -6.10
C SER A 231 -7.11 37.26 -6.42
N LYS A 232 -6.51 36.07 -6.29
CA LYS A 232 -7.09 34.77 -5.85
C LYS A 232 -6.20 33.64 -6.40
N MET A 233 -5.43 32.97 -5.55
CA MET A 233 -4.75 31.73 -5.94
C MET A 233 -4.55 30.82 -4.71
N THR A 234 -5.65 30.16 -4.31
CA THR A 234 -5.66 29.03 -3.37
C THR A 234 -6.63 27.95 -3.83
N GLY A 235 -6.76 27.73 -5.14
CA GLY A 235 -7.73 26.77 -5.69
C GLY A 235 -7.44 26.25 -7.10
N LEU A 236 -6.24 26.43 -7.64
CA LEU A 236 -5.93 25.99 -9.02
C LEU A 236 -4.87 24.86 -9.13
N SER A 237 -4.26 24.39 -8.03
CA SER A 237 -3.26 23.31 -8.16
C SER A 237 -3.88 21.92 -8.31
N SER A 238 -5.11 21.69 -7.82
CA SER A 238 -5.80 20.39 -7.94
C SER A 238 -6.46 20.20 -9.30
N GLN A 239 -7.11 21.24 -9.84
CA GLN A 239 -7.78 21.17 -11.14
C GLN A 239 -6.79 21.00 -12.30
N PHE A 240 -5.65 21.69 -12.25
CA PHE A 240 -4.59 21.57 -13.26
C PHE A 240 -3.90 20.19 -13.24
N CYS A 241 -3.89 19.50 -12.09
CA CYS A 241 -3.39 18.14 -11.98
C CYS A 241 -4.37 17.11 -12.56
N ILE A 242 -5.68 17.36 -12.46
CA ILE A 242 -6.73 16.50 -13.02
C ILE A 242 -6.81 16.66 -14.55
N GLU A 243 -6.73 17.88 -15.08
CA GLU A 243 -6.69 18.14 -16.53
C GLU A 243 -5.41 17.60 -17.19
N ALA A 244 -4.26 17.65 -16.48
CA ALA A 244 -3.02 17.05 -16.94
C ALA A 244 -3.04 15.50 -16.92
N LEU A 245 -3.78 14.88 -15.99
CA LEU A 245 -4.02 13.42 -15.94
C LEU A 245 -4.93 12.95 -17.08
N ASP A 246 -5.91 13.76 -17.46
CA ASP A 246 -6.83 13.49 -18.57
C ASP A 246 -6.15 13.68 -19.94
N GLU A 247 -5.29 14.70 -20.09
CA GLU A 247 -4.40 14.86 -21.26
C GLU A 247 -3.31 13.78 -21.34
N TYR A 248 -2.86 13.23 -20.20
CA TYR A 248 -1.92 12.11 -20.13
C TYR A 248 -2.55 10.81 -20.65
N GLN A 249 -3.81 10.52 -20.29
CA GLN A 249 -4.54 9.37 -20.85
C GLN A 249 -4.79 9.55 -22.37
N ARG A 250 -5.11 10.76 -22.83
CA ARG A 250 -5.28 11.03 -24.28
C ARG A 250 -3.97 10.98 -25.06
N SER A 251 -2.83 11.41 -24.50
CA SER A 251 -1.53 11.41 -25.20
C SER A 251 -0.87 10.02 -25.26
N ILE A 252 -1.10 9.14 -24.28
CA ILE A 252 -0.68 7.72 -24.35
C ILE A 252 -1.38 6.98 -25.50
N SER A 253 -2.65 7.32 -25.78
CA SER A 253 -3.37 6.75 -26.93
C SER A 253 -2.82 7.19 -28.30
N PHE A 254 -2.14 8.35 -28.36
CA PHE A 254 -1.58 8.91 -29.59
C PHE A 254 -0.11 8.48 -29.83
N ILE A 255 0.68 8.30 -28.76
CA ILE A 255 2.09 7.89 -28.84
C ILE A 255 2.22 6.37 -29.13
N SER A 256 1.26 5.55 -28.68
CA SER A 256 1.21 4.12 -29.03
C SER A 256 0.94 3.88 -30.53
N LYS A 257 0.32 4.83 -31.24
CA LYS A 257 0.14 4.79 -32.70
C LYS A 257 1.39 5.17 -33.49
N LYS A 258 2.33 5.94 -32.94
CA LYS A 258 3.54 6.39 -33.66
C LYS A 258 4.76 5.46 -33.54
N ARG A 259 4.75 4.50 -32.61
CA ARG A 259 5.81 3.49 -32.43
C ARG A 259 5.62 2.18 -33.23
N ARG A 260 4.78 2.19 -34.28
CA ARG A 260 4.65 1.06 -35.23
C ARG A 260 5.05 1.38 -36.68
N ASN A 261 5.44 2.62 -37.00
CA ASN A 261 5.89 2.95 -38.36
C ASN A 261 7.40 3.17 -38.43
N SER A 262 8.17 2.06 -38.44
CA SER A 262 9.44 1.98 -39.17
C SER A 262 9.91 0.53 -39.29
N VAL A 263 9.15 -0.29 -40.03
CA VAL A 263 9.73 -1.36 -40.86
C VAL A 263 9.02 -1.24 -42.20
N SER A 264 9.74 -0.72 -43.18
CA SER A 264 9.28 -0.53 -44.55
C SER A 264 9.60 -1.74 -45.43
N SER A 265 8.75 -1.92 -46.45
CA SER A 265 8.72 -2.89 -47.58
C SER A 265 7.82 -4.11 -47.32
N CYS A 266 6.80 -4.45 -48.13
CA CYS A 266 6.39 -3.96 -49.44
C CYS A 266 4.89 -4.25 -49.74
N SER A 267 4.29 -3.32 -50.49
CA SER A 267 3.21 -3.44 -51.51
C SER A 267 1.79 -3.98 -51.23
N SER A 268 0.83 -3.08 -51.55
CA SER A 268 -0.51 -3.27 -52.19
C SER A 268 -1.60 -3.95 -51.34
N ILE A 269 -2.82 -3.44 -51.15
CA ILE A 269 -3.80 -2.92 -52.12
C ILE A 269 -4.76 -1.94 -51.41
N THR A 270 -5.09 -0.84 -52.09
CA THR A 270 -6.21 0.07 -51.81
C THR A 270 -7.50 -0.44 -52.46
N SER A 271 -8.60 -0.53 -51.68
CA SER A 271 -10.01 -0.35 -52.08
C SER A 271 -10.89 -0.95 -50.96
N SER A 272 -11.61 -0.16 -50.18
CA SER A 272 -12.92 0.33 -50.61
C SER A 272 -13.44 1.44 -49.70
N LEU A 273 -13.99 2.44 -50.37
CA LEU A 273 -14.65 3.63 -49.88
C LEU A 273 -16.04 3.37 -49.26
N LYS A 274 -16.41 4.29 -48.37
CA LYS A 274 -17.73 4.95 -48.21
C LYS A 274 -18.90 4.20 -47.58
N ARG A 275 -19.45 4.86 -46.55
CA ARG A 275 -20.87 5.16 -46.19
C ARG A 275 -20.99 5.10 -44.66
N LEU A 276 -21.62 6.01 -43.93
CA LEU A 276 -22.46 7.18 -44.18
C LEU A 276 -22.48 8.00 -42.86
N ASP A 277 -22.50 9.32 -42.99
CA ASP A 277 -22.91 10.26 -41.94
C ASP A 277 -24.43 10.17 -41.69
N ASP A 278 -24.87 10.84 -40.61
CA ASP A 278 -26.24 11.19 -40.18
C ASP A 278 -26.83 10.37 -39.01
N ILE A 279 -26.86 10.97 -37.81
CA ILE A 279 -28.08 11.49 -37.16
C ILE A 279 -27.71 12.31 -35.90
N ASP A 280 -28.27 13.51 -35.86
CA ASP A 280 -28.12 14.62 -34.92
C ASP A 280 -28.92 14.49 -33.61
N VAL A 281 -28.38 15.12 -32.55
CA VAL A 281 -28.98 16.04 -31.56
C VAL A 281 -30.30 15.68 -30.88
N LYS A 282 -30.26 15.56 -29.54
CA LYS A 282 -31.12 16.29 -28.54
C LYS A 282 -30.88 15.76 -27.13
N THR A 283 -30.31 16.59 -26.25
CA THR A 283 -30.87 17.00 -24.93
C THR A 283 -29.77 17.63 -24.06
N GLU A 284 -29.50 18.91 -24.28
CA GLU A 284 -29.06 19.85 -23.24
C GLU A 284 -30.18 20.89 -23.10
N GLU A 285 -31.03 20.75 -22.09
CA GLU A 285 -31.84 21.80 -21.48
C GLU A 285 -32.64 21.16 -20.33
N ILE A 286 -32.80 21.89 -19.21
CA ILE A 286 -33.22 21.44 -17.86
C ILE A 286 -31.98 20.95 -17.08
N VAL A 287 -31.20 21.77 -16.35
CA VAL A 287 -31.56 22.40 -15.07
C VAL A 287 -30.75 23.70 -14.90
N GLN A 288 -31.32 24.82 -15.32
CA GLN A 288 -31.06 26.14 -14.73
C GLN A 288 -32.42 26.79 -14.48
N ARG A 289 -33.03 26.48 -13.32
CA ARG A 289 -34.12 27.25 -12.70
C ARG A 289 -34.53 26.60 -11.39
N SER A 290 -33.83 26.95 -10.31
CA SER A 290 -34.41 27.17 -8.97
C SER A 290 -33.29 27.47 -7.98
N SER A 291 -32.75 28.68 -8.06
CA SER A 291 -31.89 29.27 -7.04
C SER A 291 -32.47 30.61 -6.62
N SER A 292 -33.59 30.63 -5.89
CA SER A 292 -34.03 31.84 -5.15
C SER A 292 -35.25 31.59 -4.27
N ALA A 293 -35.03 30.95 -3.11
CA ALA A 293 -35.80 31.01 -1.85
C ALA A 293 -35.35 29.74 -1.09
N GLU A 294 -34.59 29.73 0.00
CA GLU A 294 -34.53 30.65 1.14
C GLU A 294 -33.09 30.72 1.65
N ARG A 295 -32.59 31.94 1.89
CA ARG A 295 -31.52 32.16 2.86
C ARG A 295 -32.20 32.31 4.22
N LYS A 296 -31.89 31.41 5.16
CA LYS A 296 -31.64 31.65 6.61
C LYS A 296 -31.78 30.35 7.41
N SER A 297 -30.65 29.67 7.65
CA SER A 297 -30.24 29.01 8.91
C SER A 297 -29.31 27.82 8.62
N SER A 298 -28.00 28.04 8.64
CA SER A 298 -27.04 26.95 8.85
C SER A 298 -25.73 27.52 9.42
N ASP A 299 -25.84 28.12 10.60
CA ASP A 299 -24.69 28.19 11.50
C ASP A 299 -24.47 26.80 12.11
N LYS A 300 -23.19 26.38 12.09
CA LYS A 300 -22.59 25.31 12.89
C LYS A 300 -23.27 23.94 12.92
N LYS A 301 -22.74 23.03 12.10
CA LYS A 301 -22.47 21.65 12.56
C LYS A 301 -21.00 21.36 12.31
N GLU A 302 -20.17 21.86 13.23
CA GLU A 302 -18.80 21.38 13.43
C GLU A 302 -18.86 19.86 13.66
N SER A 303 -17.99 19.13 12.96
CA SER A 303 -17.86 17.68 13.11
C SER A 303 -17.45 17.35 14.54
N ILE A 304 -18.05 16.33 15.14
CA ILE A 304 -17.66 15.80 16.46
C ILE A 304 -16.14 15.56 16.54
N PHE A 305 -15.50 15.26 15.41
CA PHE A 305 -14.05 15.10 15.29
C PHE A 305 -13.25 16.38 15.57
N SER A 306 -13.72 17.57 15.18
CA SER A 306 -13.03 18.81 15.52
C SER A 306 -13.15 19.11 17.02
N PHE A 307 -14.26 18.74 17.63
CA PHE A 307 -14.49 18.91 19.07
C PHE A 307 -13.62 17.95 19.90
N ILE A 308 -13.44 16.70 19.42
CA ILE A 308 -12.56 15.72 20.06
C ILE A 308 -11.09 16.15 19.95
N ILE A 309 -10.66 16.66 18.79
CA ILE A 309 -9.29 17.18 18.60
C ILE A 309 -9.05 18.42 19.49
N ASP A 310 -9.98 19.39 19.52
CA ASP A 310 -9.91 20.55 20.41
C ASP A 310 -9.90 20.17 21.89
N PHE A 311 -10.65 19.14 22.28
CA PHE A 311 -10.69 18.64 23.65
C PHE A 311 -9.39 17.93 24.04
N ILE A 312 -8.80 17.15 23.12
CA ILE A 312 -7.51 16.50 23.31
C ILE A 312 -6.39 17.54 23.43
N GLU A 313 -6.38 18.58 22.59
CA GLU A 313 -5.42 19.69 22.68
C GLU A 313 -5.52 20.40 24.04
N LYS A 314 -6.73 20.67 24.52
CA LYS A 314 -6.96 21.28 25.85
C LYS A 314 -6.58 20.40 27.03
N LYS A 315 -6.75 19.08 26.90
CA LYS A 315 -6.45 18.14 27.99
C LYS A 315 -4.94 17.85 28.09
N ILE A 316 -4.25 17.82 26.96
CA ILE A 316 -2.78 17.77 26.91
C ILE A 316 -2.18 19.05 27.51
N GLU A 317 -2.80 20.21 27.28
CA GLU A 317 -2.42 21.46 27.96
C GLU A 317 -2.67 21.39 29.48
N SER A 318 -3.81 20.86 29.95
CA SER A 318 -4.12 20.81 31.39
C SER A 318 -3.30 19.78 32.19
N ASP A 319 -2.95 18.65 31.59
CA ASP A 319 -2.14 17.63 32.28
C ASP A 319 -0.67 18.08 32.38
N SER A 320 -0.19 18.90 31.44
CA SER A 320 1.15 19.52 31.47
C SER A 320 1.33 20.59 32.57
N ASP A 321 0.23 21.12 33.11
CA ASP A 321 0.23 22.08 34.22
C ASP A 321 0.21 21.37 35.59
N SER A 322 -0.21 20.10 35.67
CA SER A 322 -0.32 19.34 36.94
C SER A 322 0.96 18.60 37.37
N GLU A 323 1.89 18.34 36.45
CA GLU A 323 3.17 17.70 36.76
C GLU A 323 4.31 18.69 37.12
N ASN A 324 4.06 20.00 37.02
CA ASN A 324 5.08 21.03 37.29
C ASN A 324 5.14 21.52 38.76
N ASP A 325 4.20 21.12 39.63
CA ASP A 325 4.17 21.60 41.02
C ASP A 325 4.97 20.75 42.02
N GLU A 326 5.51 19.58 41.63
CA GLU A 326 6.30 18.73 42.54
C GLU A 326 7.83 18.72 42.33
N LYS A 327 8.36 19.51 41.38
CA LYS A 327 9.81 19.53 41.09
C LYS A 327 10.45 20.92 41.00
N GLU A 328 10.18 21.81 41.95
CA GLU A 328 11.00 23.02 42.17
C GLU A 328 11.54 23.13 43.60
N LYS A 329 12.57 22.32 43.93
CA LYS A 329 13.60 22.71 44.91
C LYS A 329 14.98 22.19 44.50
N LYS A 330 15.67 22.96 43.65
CA LYS A 330 17.10 23.35 43.72
C LYS A 330 17.58 23.78 42.33
N GLY A 331 17.75 25.08 42.17
CA GLY A 331 17.86 25.72 40.86
C GLY A 331 19.24 25.74 40.20
N LYS A 332 19.22 26.18 38.94
CA LYS A 332 20.01 27.33 38.43
C LYS A 332 19.58 27.70 36.99
N LYS A 333 19.09 28.94 36.87
CA LYS A 333 19.10 29.89 35.74
C LYS A 333 18.97 29.40 34.29
N MET A 334 17.75 29.57 33.79
CA MET A 334 17.30 30.20 32.52
C MET A 334 18.16 30.07 31.26
N ASP A 335 17.57 29.41 30.24
CA ASP A 335 17.62 29.88 28.86
C ASP A 335 16.20 30.03 28.27
N LYS A 336 16.05 31.05 27.43
CA LYS A 336 14.76 31.66 27.05
C LYS A 336 13.86 30.76 26.19
N LYS A 337 12.57 30.74 26.57
CA LYS A 337 11.38 30.21 25.86
C LYS A 337 11.53 30.11 24.34
N LYS A 338 11.59 28.88 23.81
CA LYS A 338 11.11 28.58 22.45
C LYS A 338 9.61 28.30 22.52
N LYS A 339 8.81 29.13 21.86
CA LYS A 339 7.42 28.78 21.52
C LYS A 339 7.46 27.49 20.70
N VAL A 340 6.82 26.44 21.21
CA VAL A 340 6.65 25.16 20.53
C VAL A 340 5.80 25.40 19.29
N SER A 341 6.39 25.12 18.13
CA SER A 341 5.70 25.04 16.85
C SER A 341 5.09 23.63 16.70
N ASN A 342 3.77 23.55 16.51
CA ASN A 342 2.95 22.39 16.08
C ASN A 342 3.36 20.97 16.58
N PRO A 343 2.55 20.31 17.44
CA PRO A 343 2.93 19.06 18.10
C PRO A 343 2.72 17.76 17.28
N ILE A 344 2.54 17.80 15.95
CA ILE A 344 2.20 16.59 15.16
C ILE A 344 3.32 16.13 14.21
N LEU A 345 4.56 16.10 14.68
CA LEU A 345 5.62 15.36 13.99
C LEU A 345 6.45 14.62 15.04
N PHE A 346 6.52 13.30 14.92
CA PHE A 346 7.22 12.34 15.78
C PHE A 346 6.44 11.85 17.01
N GLU A 347 5.32 11.18 16.75
CA GLU A 347 4.64 10.38 17.77
C GLU A 347 5.34 9.01 17.91
N SER A 348 5.85 8.71 19.11
CA SER A 348 6.45 7.41 19.45
C SER A 348 5.41 6.27 19.35
N ASN A 349 5.87 5.02 19.31
CA ASN A 349 4.94 3.88 19.30
C ASN A 349 4.03 3.83 20.53
N GLU A 350 4.54 4.26 21.69
CA GLU A 350 3.78 4.35 22.93
C GLU A 350 2.77 5.50 22.89
N GLU A 351 3.20 6.69 22.47
CA GLU A 351 2.31 7.86 22.30
C GLU A 351 1.17 7.53 21.32
N ARG A 352 1.47 6.80 20.24
CA ARG A 352 0.48 6.36 19.26
C ARG A 352 -0.54 5.40 19.85
N ILE A 353 -0.08 4.42 20.63
CA ILE A 353 -0.99 3.49 21.33
C ILE A 353 -1.85 4.26 22.34
N THR A 354 -1.27 5.23 23.06
CA THR A 354 -2.01 6.10 23.99
C THR A 354 -3.06 6.92 23.26
N ARG A 355 -2.71 7.57 22.14
CA ARG A 355 -3.67 8.32 21.31
C ARG A 355 -4.78 7.42 20.77
N TYR A 356 -4.43 6.23 20.27
CA TYR A 356 -5.42 5.23 19.85
C TYR A 356 -6.34 4.83 21.00
N GLY A 357 -5.79 4.67 22.21
CA GLY A 357 -6.56 4.45 23.44
C GLY A 357 -7.55 5.58 23.70
N ILE A 358 -7.10 6.83 23.67
CA ILE A 358 -7.96 8.02 23.88
C ILE A 358 -9.09 8.08 22.84
N ILE A 359 -8.78 7.88 21.56
CA ILE A 359 -9.77 7.89 20.48
C ILE A 359 -10.80 6.78 20.70
N ALA A 360 -10.34 5.56 21.00
CA ALA A 360 -11.22 4.43 21.25
C ALA A 360 -12.09 4.67 22.50
N ASP A 361 -11.51 5.16 23.60
CA ASP A 361 -12.22 5.44 24.85
C ASP A 361 -13.30 6.52 24.66
N GLU A 362 -12.98 7.59 23.92
CA GLU A 362 -13.94 8.66 23.61
C GLU A 362 -15.08 8.16 22.72
N LEU A 363 -14.77 7.29 21.76
CA LEU A 363 -15.79 6.64 20.95
C LEU A 363 -16.67 5.73 21.79
N MET A 364 -16.09 4.93 22.70
CA MET A 364 -16.83 4.03 23.59
C MET A 364 -17.77 4.76 24.55
N LYS A 365 -17.50 6.02 24.91
CA LYS A 365 -18.47 6.84 25.68
C LYS A 365 -19.77 7.11 24.93
N GLN A 366 -19.73 7.06 23.61
CA GLN A 366 -20.90 7.24 22.74
C GLN A 366 -21.57 5.91 22.39
N ILE A 367 -21.24 4.82 23.09
CA ILE A 367 -21.84 3.52 22.83
C ILE A 367 -23.35 3.58 23.01
N ILE A 368 -24.07 3.14 21.98
CA ILE A 368 -25.52 3.06 21.99
C ILE A 368 -25.88 1.62 21.68
N TYR A 369 -26.70 1.04 22.56
CA TYR A 369 -27.31 -0.26 22.36
C TYR A 369 -28.73 -0.05 21.82
N SER A 370 -29.09 -0.74 20.75
CA SER A 370 -30.44 -0.68 20.19
C SER A 370 -31.37 -1.62 20.97
N LYS A 371 -31.18 -2.92 20.79
CA LYS A 371 -31.84 -4.00 21.52
C LYS A 371 -30.85 -5.13 21.71
N LYS A 372 -30.74 -5.61 22.95
CA LYS A 372 -29.93 -6.79 23.24
C LYS A 372 -30.60 -8.02 22.63
N LEU A 373 -29.85 -8.78 21.83
CA LEU A 373 -30.37 -10.02 21.26
C LEU A 373 -30.42 -11.12 22.33
N GLU A 374 -31.52 -11.88 22.28
CA GLU A 374 -31.83 -13.04 23.14
C GLU A 374 -30.79 -14.16 23.00
N LYS A 375 -30.86 -15.23 23.80
CA LYS A 375 -30.50 -16.56 23.26
C LYS A 375 -31.71 -17.11 22.49
N LYS A 376 -31.49 -17.78 21.36
CA LYS A 376 -32.58 -18.41 20.58
C LYS A 376 -32.23 -19.86 20.34
N GLU A 377 -33.11 -20.73 20.79
CA GLU A 377 -33.07 -22.15 20.44
C GLU A 377 -33.84 -22.36 19.13
N TYR A 378 -33.30 -23.23 18.29
CA TYR A 378 -33.96 -23.59 17.05
C TYR A 378 -34.97 -24.71 17.32
N HIS A 379 -36.20 -24.52 16.86
CA HIS A 379 -37.22 -25.58 16.89
C HIS A 379 -37.41 -26.18 15.50
N SER A 380 -37.49 -27.51 15.44
CA SER A 380 -37.62 -28.23 14.16
C SER A 380 -38.85 -27.77 13.37
N GLY A 381 -38.64 -27.44 12.09
CA GLY A 381 -39.68 -26.93 11.19
C GLY A 381 -39.76 -25.41 11.12
N GLU A 382 -39.09 -24.68 12.02
CA GLU A 382 -38.95 -23.23 11.90
C GLU A 382 -37.93 -22.84 10.81
N LYS A 383 -38.04 -21.61 10.30
CA LYS A 383 -37.00 -21.05 9.43
C LYS A 383 -35.76 -20.72 10.26
N PHE A 384 -34.60 -21.19 9.80
CA PHE A 384 -33.28 -20.84 10.31
C PHE A 384 -32.66 -19.73 9.45
N ARG A 385 -32.57 -18.52 10.00
CA ARG A 385 -32.21 -17.30 9.26
C ARG A 385 -30.75 -16.93 9.44
N VAL A 386 -30.06 -16.83 8.31
CA VAL A 386 -28.63 -16.54 8.23
C VAL A 386 -28.39 -15.19 7.58
N LEU A 387 -27.76 -14.27 8.31
CA LEU A 387 -27.19 -13.06 7.71
C LEU A 387 -25.72 -13.30 7.40
N SER A 388 -25.32 -13.09 6.15
CA SER A 388 -23.94 -13.26 5.71
C SER A 388 -23.38 -11.95 5.17
N LEU A 389 -22.23 -11.53 5.69
CA LEU A 389 -21.56 -10.29 5.31
C LEU A 389 -20.17 -10.59 4.74
N ASP A 390 -19.98 -10.30 3.45
CA ASP A 390 -18.67 -10.39 2.78
C ASP A 390 -17.64 -9.49 3.45
N GLY A 391 -16.36 -9.82 3.26
CA GLY A 391 -15.26 -8.91 3.52
C GLY A 391 -15.17 -7.78 2.49
N GLY A 392 -14.44 -6.72 2.81
CA GLY A 392 -14.28 -5.58 1.89
C GLY A 392 -13.52 -4.38 2.45
N GLY A 393 -12.78 -4.53 3.55
CA GLY A 393 -12.08 -3.42 4.21
C GLY A 393 -13.04 -2.27 4.53
N VAL A 394 -12.72 -1.05 4.07
CA VAL A 394 -13.55 0.16 4.27
C VAL A 394 -14.99 -0.03 3.76
N LYS A 395 -15.20 -0.84 2.73
CA LYS A 395 -16.52 -1.07 2.13
C LYS A 395 -17.50 -1.82 3.04
N CYS A 396 -17.10 -2.33 4.20
CA CYS A 396 -18.06 -2.83 5.20
C CYS A 396 -19.02 -1.73 5.69
N ILE A 397 -18.62 -0.45 5.61
CA ILE A 397 -19.48 0.70 5.93
C ILE A 397 -20.71 0.74 5.00
N TYR A 398 -20.55 0.37 3.73
CA TYR A 398 -21.65 0.24 2.79
C TYR A 398 -22.70 -0.75 3.30
N GLN A 399 -22.27 -1.95 3.70
CA GLN A 399 -23.16 -2.98 4.27
C GLN A 399 -23.87 -2.47 5.53
N CYS A 400 -23.17 -1.74 6.40
CA CYS A 400 -23.77 -1.14 7.59
C CYS A 400 -24.89 -0.14 7.25
N VAL A 401 -24.68 0.71 6.23
CA VAL A 401 -25.70 1.66 5.76
C VAL A 401 -26.91 0.94 5.16
N LEU A 402 -26.69 -0.14 4.39
CA LEU A 402 -27.79 -0.95 3.85
C LEU A 402 -28.61 -1.59 4.99
N LEU A 403 -27.93 -2.21 5.96
CA LEU A 403 -28.58 -2.81 7.12
C LEU A 403 -29.37 -1.79 7.92
N LYS A 404 -28.80 -0.59 8.15
CA LYS A 404 -29.51 0.52 8.82
C LYS A 404 -30.81 0.90 8.10
N ARG A 405 -30.82 0.87 6.76
CA ARG A 405 -32.03 1.13 5.97
C ARG A 405 -33.03 -0.02 6.04
N ILE A 406 -32.54 -1.27 6.00
CA ILE A 406 -33.39 -2.47 6.15
C ILE A 406 -34.10 -2.47 7.50
N ILE A 407 -33.39 -2.22 8.62
CA ILE A 407 -34.00 -2.19 9.95
C ILE A 407 -35.00 -1.03 10.12
N LYS A 408 -34.84 0.05 9.35
CA LYS A 408 -35.81 1.15 9.37
C LYS A 408 -37.15 0.73 8.78
N GLU A 409 -37.13 -0.07 7.71
CA GLU A 409 -38.33 -0.60 7.05
C GLU A 409 -38.88 -1.87 7.74
N ILE A 410 -38.00 -2.65 8.38
CA ILE A 410 -38.32 -3.93 9.03
C ILE A 410 -37.66 -3.94 10.42
N PRO A 411 -38.28 -3.32 11.44
CA PRO A 411 -37.66 -3.11 12.75
C PRO A 411 -37.27 -4.39 13.50
N ASP A 412 -37.96 -5.50 13.26
CA ASP A 412 -37.70 -6.80 13.89
C ASP A 412 -36.71 -7.68 13.12
N PHE A 413 -36.04 -7.14 12.08
CA PHE A 413 -35.16 -7.88 11.18
C PHE A 413 -34.06 -8.65 11.93
N PHE A 414 -33.37 -7.99 12.87
CA PHE A 414 -32.30 -8.61 13.66
C PHE A 414 -32.82 -9.59 14.73
N ASP A 415 -34.02 -9.37 15.27
CA ASP A 415 -34.60 -10.27 16.28
C ASP A 415 -34.80 -11.68 15.75
N LYS A 416 -35.15 -11.78 14.46
CA LYS A 416 -35.43 -13.03 13.76
C LYS A 416 -34.18 -13.85 13.44
N ILE A 417 -32.99 -13.23 13.41
CA ILE A 417 -31.74 -13.89 13.03
C ILE A 417 -31.38 -15.02 13.98
N ASP A 418 -30.99 -16.15 13.39
CA ASP A 418 -30.50 -17.33 14.09
C ASP A 418 -28.96 -17.41 14.04
N LEU A 419 -28.36 -17.01 12.91
CA LEU A 419 -26.91 -17.04 12.71
C LEU A 419 -26.43 -15.81 11.94
N ILE A 420 -25.34 -15.19 12.39
CA ILE A 420 -24.60 -14.20 11.58
C ILE A 420 -23.23 -14.77 11.21
N THR A 421 -22.86 -14.68 9.94
CA THR A 421 -21.52 -15.03 9.46
C THR A 421 -20.86 -13.83 8.79
N GLY A 422 -19.64 -13.52 9.20
CA GLY A 422 -18.91 -12.33 8.75
C GLY A 422 -17.46 -12.64 8.44
N LEU A 423 -16.90 -11.91 7.48
CA LEU A 423 -15.52 -12.08 7.05
C LEU A 423 -14.77 -10.74 7.06
N SER A 424 -13.47 -10.78 7.35
CA SER A 424 -12.59 -9.60 7.32
C SER A 424 -13.14 -8.50 8.22
N ALA A 425 -13.09 -7.23 7.80
CA ALA A 425 -13.65 -6.10 8.57
C ALA A 425 -15.12 -6.31 8.98
N SER A 426 -15.90 -7.05 8.19
CA SER A 426 -17.32 -7.34 8.48
C SER A 426 -17.50 -8.36 9.61
N SER A 427 -16.46 -9.08 10.02
CA SER A 427 -16.51 -9.91 11.24
C SER A 427 -16.80 -9.07 12.48
N LEU A 428 -16.19 -7.88 12.57
CA LEU A 428 -16.43 -6.92 13.65
C LEU A 428 -17.86 -6.38 13.61
N VAL A 429 -18.38 -6.12 12.40
CA VAL A 429 -19.78 -5.71 12.18
C VAL A 429 -20.74 -6.80 12.67
N SER A 430 -20.50 -8.05 12.28
CA SER A 430 -21.30 -9.20 12.70
C SER A 430 -21.36 -9.34 14.21
N VAL A 431 -20.21 -9.30 14.89
CA VAL A 431 -20.13 -9.37 16.36
C VAL A 431 -20.82 -8.17 16.99
N SER A 432 -20.65 -6.98 16.44
CA SER A 432 -21.30 -5.76 16.94
C SER A 432 -22.82 -5.84 16.90
N ILE A 433 -23.39 -6.38 15.81
CA ILE A 433 -24.83 -6.64 15.69
C ILE A 433 -25.28 -7.64 16.75
N LEU A 434 -24.52 -8.73 16.93
CA LEU A 434 -24.84 -9.75 17.92
C LEU A 434 -24.81 -9.23 19.36
N LEU A 435 -23.93 -8.28 19.66
CA LEU A 435 -23.86 -7.60 20.96
C LEU A 435 -24.97 -6.54 21.13
N GLY A 436 -25.82 -6.32 20.13
CA GLY A 436 -26.95 -5.40 20.19
C GLY A 436 -26.58 -3.92 20.00
N LEU A 437 -25.42 -3.64 19.39
CA LEU A 437 -24.98 -2.26 19.14
C LEU A 437 -25.86 -1.59 18.07
N ASP A 438 -26.11 -0.29 18.23
CA ASP A 438 -26.80 0.52 17.23
C ASP A 438 -25.97 0.60 15.94
N MET A 439 -26.60 0.39 14.78
CA MET A 439 -25.94 0.50 13.48
C MET A 439 -25.30 1.86 13.22
N GLU A 440 -25.85 2.96 13.75
CA GLU A 440 -25.19 4.27 13.64
C GLU A 440 -23.88 4.32 14.43
N PHE A 441 -23.86 3.70 15.60
CA PHE A 441 -22.64 3.54 16.38
C PHE A 441 -21.63 2.62 15.67
N VAL A 442 -22.11 1.49 15.13
CA VAL A 442 -21.26 0.57 14.35
C VAL A 442 -20.64 1.28 13.14
N ILE A 443 -21.41 2.10 12.41
CA ILE A 443 -20.87 2.91 11.30
C ILE A 443 -19.73 3.82 11.80
N LYS A 444 -19.93 4.56 12.90
CA LYS A 444 -18.86 5.42 13.48
C LYS A 444 -17.62 4.62 13.87
N VAL A 445 -17.80 3.43 14.44
CA VAL A 445 -16.67 2.53 14.78
C VAL A 445 -15.93 2.12 13.51
N MET A 446 -16.64 1.66 12.48
CA MET A 446 -15.99 1.24 11.24
C MET A 446 -15.33 2.40 10.49
N GLU A 447 -15.87 3.63 10.59
CA GLU A 447 -15.23 4.85 10.09
C GLU A 447 -13.93 5.15 10.83
N ALA A 448 -13.94 5.16 12.16
CA ALA A 448 -12.75 5.41 12.98
C ALA A 448 -11.68 4.34 12.72
N VAL A 449 -12.08 3.06 12.67
CA VAL A 449 -11.21 1.93 12.33
C VAL A 449 -10.60 2.10 10.95
N SER A 450 -11.40 2.47 9.95
CA SER A 450 -10.92 2.67 8.58
C SER A 450 -9.92 3.84 8.50
N LEU A 451 -10.27 4.98 9.10
CA LEU A 451 -9.44 6.18 9.09
C LEU A 451 -8.11 5.98 9.81
N GLU A 452 -8.10 5.40 11.01
CA GLU A 452 -6.85 5.23 11.78
C GLU A 452 -5.99 4.07 11.26
N THR A 453 -6.61 2.99 10.76
CA THR A 453 -5.88 1.84 10.21
C THR A 453 -5.17 2.20 8.89
N PHE A 454 -5.84 2.93 8.00
CA PHE A 454 -5.31 3.26 6.65
C PHE A 454 -4.63 4.63 6.55
N LYS A 455 -4.39 5.32 7.68
CA LYS A 455 -3.70 6.63 7.72
C LYS A 455 -2.21 6.56 7.42
N ASN A 456 -1.56 5.47 7.82
CA ASN A 456 -0.11 5.34 7.80
C ASN A 456 0.30 4.08 7.04
N GLU A 457 0.73 4.26 5.80
CA GLU A 457 1.34 3.21 4.99
C GLU A 457 2.71 2.83 5.58
N SER A 458 3.02 1.55 5.63
CA SER A 458 4.37 1.08 5.90
C SER A 458 5.26 1.43 4.71
N HIS A 459 6.49 1.86 4.99
CA HIS A 459 7.35 2.50 4.00
C HIS A 459 7.96 1.56 2.93
N LEU A 460 7.55 0.27 2.88
CA LEU A 460 7.86 -0.72 1.84
C LEU A 460 6.61 -1.24 1.08
N ALA A 461 5.45 -0.59 1.29
CA ALA A 461 4.10 -0.88 0.81
C ALA A 461 3.99 -1.94 -0.31
N GLY A 462 3.76 -3.20 0.10
CA GLY A 462 3.34 -4.30 -0.78
C GLY A 462 4.45 -4.99 -1.59
N ILE A 463 5.71 -4.53 -1.51
CA ILE A 463 6.85 -5.16 -2.20
C ILE A 463 7.71 -5.98 -1.23
N ALA A 464 7.93 -5.49 -0.01
CA ALA A 464 8.65 -6.19 1.05
C ALA A 464 8.06 -5.85 2.43
N GLY A 465 6.87 -6.38 2.74
CA GLY A 465 6.18 -6.17 4.01
C GLY A 465 4.70 -5.82 3.84
N HIS A 466 3.94 -5.84 4.95
CA HIS A 466 2.54 -5.45 5.02
C HIS A 466 2.36 -3.95 4.82
N GLN A 467 1.30 -3.48 4.14
CA GLN A 467 1.08 -2.04 3.88
C GLN A 467 0.61 -1.23 5.09
N PHE A 468 -0.02 -1.82 6.11
CA PHE A 468 -0.67 -1.10 7.21
C PHE A 468 -0.48 -1.81 8.55
N THR A 469 -0.39 -1.04 9.64
CA THR A 469 -0.30 -1.62 10.99
C THR A 469 -1.67 -1.97 11.55
N ASN A 470 -1.81 -3.10 12.23
CA ASN A 470 -3.06 -3.52 12.90
C ASN A 470 -3.24 -2.94 14.32
N LYS A 471 -2.46 -1.92 14.70
CA LYS A 471 -2.41 -1.41 16.09
C LYS A 471 -3.73 -0.78 16.55
N PHE A 472 -4.32 0.09 15.74
CA PHE A 472 -5.60 0.72 16.11
C PHE A 472 -6.72 -0.32 16.19
N LEU A 473 -6.78 -1.24 15.21
CA LEU A 473 -7.76 -2.33 15.21
C LEU A 473 -7.63 -3.21 16.47
N LYS A 474 -6.40 -3.47 16.95
CA LYS A 474 -6.16 -4.17 18.23
C LYS A 474 -6.71 -3.41 19.43
N VAL A 475 -6.42 -2.11 19.53
CA VAL A 475 -6.93 -1.25 20.61
C VAL A 475 -8.46 -1.19 20.59
N MET A 476 -9.06 -0.99 19.41
CA MET A 476 -10.51 -0.96 19.26
C MET A 476 -11.15 -2.32 19.60
N GLY A 477 -10.54 -3.43 19.18
CA GLY A 477 -10.98 -4.77 19.53
C GLY A 477 -10.94 -5.01 21.04
N GLU A 478 -9.90 -4.54 21.72
CA GLU A 478 -9.80 -4.61 23.19
C GLU A 478 -10.92 -3.81 23.87
N ARG A 479 -11.19 -2.59 23.40
CA ARG A 479 -12.22 -1.72 24.00
C ARG A 479 -13.64 -2.17 23.73
N LEU A 480 -13.90 -2.68 22.53
CA LEU A 480 -15.24 -3.09 22.11
C LEU A 480 -15.60 -4.49 22.62
N LEU A 481 -14.64 -5.41 22.60
CA LEU A 481 -14.89 -6.85 22.83
C LEU A 481 -14.26 -7.37 24.12
N GLY A 482 -13.23 -6.70 24.66
CA GLY A 482 -12.59 -7.05 25.93
C GLY A 482 -12.15 -8.52 26.00
N ASN A 483 -12.68 -9.23 26.98
CA ASN A 483 -12.40 -10.64 27.24
C ASN A 483 -13.52 -11.58 26.76
N LEU A 484 -14.42 -11.11 25.90
CA LEU A 484 -15.49 -11.94 25.38
C LEU A 484 -14.94 -13.03 24.45
N THR A 485 -15.45 -14.23 24.63
CA THR A 485 -15.25 -15.39 23.76
C THR A 485 -16.40 -15.52 22.77
N ILE A 486 -16.21 -16.31 21.71
CA ILE A 486 -17.29 -16.51 20.74
C ILE A 486 -18.53 -17.15 21.36
N ASN A 487 -18.35 -17.95 22.41
CA ASN A 487 -19.44 -18.60 23.13
C ASN A 487 -20.27 -17.64 23.99
N ASP A 488 -19.77 -16.43 24.26
CA ASP A 488 -20.52 -15.39 24.96
C ASP A 488 -21.54 -14.66 24.06
N LEU A 489 -21.50 -14.92 22.74
CA LEU A 489 -22.45 -14.34 21.80
C LEU A 489 -23.86 -14.91 21.99
N PRO A 490 -24.90 -14.07 21.92
CA PRO A 490 -26.27 -14.48 22.21
C PRO A 490 -26.92 -15.31 21.07
N ARG A 491 -26.44 -15.18 19.83
CA ARG A 491 -26.89 -15.99 18.68
C ARG A 491 -25.72 -16.74 18.07
N ASN A 492 -26.03 -17.67 17.15
CA ASN A 492 -24.98 -18.39 16.45
C ASN A 492 -24.13 -17.43 15.61
N CYS A 493 -22.82 -17.65 15.61
CA CYS A 493 -21.86 -16.87 14.86
C CYS A 493 -20.89 -17.81 14.15
N CYS A 494 -20.50 -17.46 12.94
CA CYS A 494 -19.37 -18.12 12.26
C CYS A 494 -18.45 -17.07 11.65
N ILE A 495 -17.15 -17.14 11.95
CA ILE A 495 -16.13 -16.23 11.42
C ILE A 495 -14.96 -17.07 10.92
N GLN A 496 -14.47 -16.73 9.74
CA GLN A 496 -13.46 -17.53 9.05
C GLN A 496 -12.11 -16.81 8.96
N SER A 497 -11.04 -17.59 9.06
CA SER A 497 -9.66 -17.17 8.81
C SER A 497 -8.85 -18.35 8.25
N PHE A 498 -7.61 -18.10 7.86
CA PHE A 498 -6.70 -19.17 7.45
C PHE A 498 -5.47 -19.21 8.36
N LEU A 499 -5.28 -20.32 9.08
CA LEU A 499 -4.07 -20.57 9.86
C LEU A 499 -2.98 -21.03 8.90
N ILE A 500 -1.97 -20.19 8.69
CA ILE A 500 -0.85 -20.52 7.80
C ILE A 500 0.16 -21.46 8.45
N ASP A 501 0.22 -21.48 9.78
CA ASP A 501 1.21 -22.29 10.51
C ASP A 501 0.78 -22.59 11.95
N THR A 502 0.58 -23.87 12.28
CA THR A 502 0.28 -24.30 13.66
C THR A 502 1.43 -24.10 14.65
N GLY A 503 2.64 -23.80 14.18
CA GLY A 503 3.79 -23.45 15.00
C GLY A 503 4.86 -24.53 15.07
N LYS A 504 6.08 -24.14 15.48
CA LYS A 504 7.27 -25.03 15.47
C LYS A 504 7.17 -26.21 16.44
N ASP A 505 6.39 -26.05 17.51
CA ASP A 505 6.25 -27.06 18.56
C ASP A 505 5.16 -28.09 18.25
N ASP A 506 4.38 -27.88 17.17
CA ASP A 506 3.41 -28.85 16.70
C ASP A 506 4.12 -29.97 15.93
N THR A 507 4.09 -31.19 16.50
CA THR A 507 4.62 -32.41 15.85
C THR A 507 4.03 -32.68 14.46
N LYS A 508 2.85 -32.12 14.16
CA LYS A 508 2.17 -32.19 12.87
C LYS A 508 1.96 -30.79 12.26
N ARG A 509 2.97 -29.92 12.38
CA ARG A 509 2.98 -28.56 11.85
C ARG A 509 2.33 -28.46 10.47
N THR A 510 1.23 -27.72 10.38
CA THR A 510 0.38 -27.67 9.18
C THR A 510 -0.32 -26.32 9.02
N SER A 511 -0.98 -26.13 7.87
CA SER A 511 -1.89 -25.01 7.60
C SER A 511 -3.32 -25.53 7.55
N LYS A 512 -4.29 -24.74 8.02
CA LYS A 512 -5.71 -25.14 7.99
C LYS A 512 -6.66 -23.95 7.87
N ALA A 513 -7.78 -24.19 7.19
CA ALA A 513 -8.94 -23.31 7.28
C ALA A 513 -9.49 -23.32 8.70
N MET A 514 -9.80 -22.15 9.24
CA MET A 514 -10.34 -21.98 10.58
C MET A 514 -11.74 -21.36 10.47
N LEU A 515 -12.75 -22.09 10.94
CA LEU A 515 -14.16 -21.66 10.99
C LEU A 515 -14.58 -21.54 12.45
N TYR A 516 -14.31 -20.39 13.07
CA TYR A 516 -14.67 -20.14 14.46
C TYR A 516 -16.17 -20.01 14.61
N ASN A 517 -16.75 -20.73 15.56
CA ASN A 517 -18.19 -20.67 15.83
C ASN A 517 -18.52 -21.00 17.30
N ASN A 518 -19.75 -20.77 17.69
CA ASN A 518 -20.27 -21.03 19.04
C ASN A 518 -21.33 -22.15 19.09
N PHE A 519 -21.30 -23.06 18.11
CA PHE A 519 -22.17 -24.24 18.09
C PHE A 519 -21.39 -25.57 17.96
N MET A 520 -20.08 -25.52 17.70
CA MET A 520 -19.14 -26.63 17.78
C MET A 520 -18.10 -26.35 18.89
N LYS A 521 -17.92 -27.31 19.80
CA LYS A 521 -17.19 -27.11 21.07
C LYS A 521 -15.72 -26.73 20.89
N GLU A 522 -15.11 -27.07 19.77
CA GLU A 522 -13.68 -26.90 19.46
C GLU A 522 -13.24 -25.43 19.43
N THR A 523 -14.18 -24.49 19.30
CA THR A 523 -13.89 -23.07 19.13
C THR A 523 -14.45 -22.18 20.23
N TYR A 524 -15.10 -22.73 21.26
CA TYR A 524 -15.81 -21.96 22.28
C TYR A 524 -14.90 -21.06 23.12
N ASP A 525 -13.66 -21.48 23.35
CA ASP A 525 -12.67 -20.80 24.19
C ASP A 525 -11.94 -19.66 23.46
N LYS A 526 -12.27 -19.39 22.20
CA LYS A 526 -11.53 -18.44 21.37
C LYS A 526 -12.03 -17.01 21.58
N ASP A 527 -11.10 -16.10 21.86
CA ASP A 527 -11.38 -14.67 22.08
C ASP A 527 -11.93 -14.01 20.82
N LEU A 528 -13.04 -13.26 20.95
CA LEU A 528 -13.68 -12.58 19.83
C LEU A 528 -12.78 -11.53 19.18
N LYS A 529 -12.01 -10.78 19.98
CA LYS A 529 -11.07 -9.78 19.45
C LYS A 529 -10.04 -10.42 18.52
N ASN A 530 -9.47 -11.55 18.95
CA ASN A 530 -8.49 -12.28 18.17
C ASN A 530 -9.12 -12.85 16.90
N ILE A 531 -10.30 -13.46 17.00
CA ILE A 531 -11.03 -14.00 15.84
C ILE A 531 -11.28 -12.90 14.78
N CYS A 532 -11.82 -11.75 15.18
CA CYS A 532 -12.12 -10.66 14.25
C CYS A 532 -10.84 -10.10 13.61
N LEU A 533 -9.79 -9.89 14.42
CA LEU A 533 -8.50 -9.41 13.95
C LEU A 533 -7.83 -10.39 12.97
N GLN A 534 -7.84 -11.68 13.29
CA GLN A 534 -7.31 -12.74 12.43
C GLN A 534 -8.08 -12.82 11.12
N SER A 535 -9.41 -12.73 11.17
CA SER A 535 -10.26 -12.70 9.99
C SER A 535 -9.97 -11.50 9.09
N ALA A 536 -9.52 -10.36 9.66
CA ALA A 536 -9.21 -9.12 8.95
C ALA A 536 -7.72 -8.92 8.59
N SER A 537 -6.83 -9.88 8.90
CA SER A 537 -5.39 -9.81 8.61
C SER A 537 -5.08 -10.12 7.13
N ALA A 538 -5.53 -9.25 6.21
CA ALA A 538 -5.41 -9.44 4.77
C ALA A 538 -3.94 -9.45 4.33
N PRO A 539 -3.45 -10.52 3.65
CA PRO A 539 -2.07 -10.58 3.14
C PRO A 539 -1.75 -9.40 2.23
N GLY A 540 -0.52 -8.88 2.33
CA GLY A 540 -0.10 -7.67 1.63
C GLY A 540 -0.56 -6.38 2.30
N TYR A 541 -1.69 -6.39 3.02
CA TYR A 541 -2.19 -5.25 3.79
C TYR A 541 -1.71 -5.28 5.24
N PHE A 542 -1.83 -6.41 5.93
CA PHE A 542 -1.53 -6.55 7.36
C PHE A 542 -0.58 -7.71 7.63
N ASP A 543 0.14 -7.63 8.76
CA ASP A 543 0.85 -8.79 9.31
C ASP A 543 -0.14 -9.91 9.69
N PRO A 544 0.26 -11.18 9.50
CA PRO A 544 -0.45 -12.30 10.10
C PRO A 544 -0.55 -12.11 11.62
N LEU A 545 -1.74 -12.38 12.18
CA LEU A 545 -1.95 -12.33 13.62
C LEU A 545 -2.01 -13.75 14.18
N ASN A 546 -1.12 -14.08 15.13
CA ASN A 546 -1.03 -15.43 15.70
C ASN A 546 -0.98 -16.52 14.63
N ASN A 547 -0.18 -16.31 13.57
CA ASN A 547 -0.08 -17.18 12.39
C ASN A 547 -1.37 -17.33 11.56
N HIS A 548 -2.33 -16.43 11.69
CA HIS A 548 -3.53 -16.41 10.84
C HIS A 548 -3.51 -15.23 9.88
N VAL A 549 -4.14 -15.44 8.74
CA VAL A 549 -4.43 -14.42 7.73
C VAL A 549 -5.92 -14.42 7.38
N ASP A 550 -6.34 -13.38 6.66
CA ASP A 550 -7.73 -13.14 6.31
C ASP A 550 -8.39 -14.32 5.59
N GLY A 551 -9.63 -14.61 5.99
CA GLY A 551 -10.41 -15.73 5.48
C GLY A 551 -10.89 -15.55 4.03
N SER A 552 -10.72 -14.37 3.43
CA SER A 552 -10.97 -14.13 2.00
C SER A 552 -10.08 -14.97 1.09
N LEU A 553 -8.91 -15.43 1.57
CA LEU A 553 -8.09 -16.40 0.87
C LEU A 553 -8.82 -17.73 0.63
N LEU A 554 -9.79 -18.08 1.50
CA LEU A 554 -10.63 -19.25 1.31
C LEU A 554 -11.75 -18.92 0.32
N VAL A 555 -12.71 -18.10 0.74
CA VAL A 555 -13.86 -17.66 -0.06
C VAL A 555 -14.39 -16.34 0.49
N ASN A 556 -14.47 -15.28 -0.33
CA ASN A 556 -15.09 -14.01 0.07
C ASN A 556 -16.63 -14.00 -0.07
N ASN A 557 -17.27 -15.00 0.55
CA ASN A 557 -18.71 -15.13 0.73
C ASN A 557 -18.89 -16.14 1.88
N PRO A 558 -18.94 -15.69 3.14
CA PRO A 558 -18.76 -16.59 4.27
C PRO A 558 -19.94 -17.56 4.48
N PHE A 559 -21.12 -17.28 3.91
CA PHE A 559 -22.22 -18.24 3.90
C PHE A 559 -21.81 -19.57 3.28
N TYR A 560 -21.01 -19.53 2.21
CA TYR A 560 -20.59 -20.72 1.48
C TYR A 560 -19.82 -21.73 2.35
N LEU A 561 -18.98 -21.25 3.27
CA LEU A 561 -18.25 -22.10 4.20
C LEU A 561 -19.04 -22.42 5.47
N THR A 562 -20.08 -21.62 5.76
CA THR A 562 -20.90 -21.78 6.96
C THR A 562 -22.03 -22.79 6.77
N TYR A 563 -22.73 -22.78 5.63
CA TYR A 563 -23.90 -23.65 5.45
C TYR A 563 -23.61 -25.16 5.59
N PRO A 564 -22.43 -25.70 5.21
CA PRO A 564 -22.12 -27.10 5.47
C PRO A 564 -22.11 -27.43 6.97
N LEU A 565 -21.70 -26.50 7.83
CA LEU A 565 -21.75 -26.64 9.29
C LEU A 565 -23.18 -26.52 9.84
N ILE A 566 -24.06 -25.81 9.13
CA ILE A 566 -25.46 -25.69 9.52
C ILE A 566 -26.21 -27.00 9.22
N ILE A 567 -26.01 -27.58 8.03
CA ILE A 567 -26.70 -28.82 7.60
C ILE A 567 -26.07 -30.10 8.15
N GLY A 568 -24.78 -30.07 8.49
CA GLY A 568 -24.04 -31.26 8.88
C GLY A 568 -24.51 -31.84 10.20
N GLU A 569 -24.55 -33.17 10.28
CA GLU A 569 -24.94 -33.92 11.49
C GLU A 569 -24.07 -33.60 12.71
N ASN A 570 -22.78 -33.33 12.47
CA ASN A 570 -21.82 -32.95 13.52
C ASN A 570 -21.85 -31.44 13.85
N GLY A 571 -22.67 -30.66 13.13
CA GLY A 571 -22.85 -29.23 13.33
C GLY A 571 -24.21 -28.92 13.95
N LEU A 572 -24.99 -28.03 13.33
CA LEU A 572 -26.33 -27.69 13.82
C LEU A 572 -27.42 -28.67 13.37
N ASN A 573 -27.14 -29.54 12.39
CA ASN A 573 -28.06 -30.55 11.85
C ASN A 573 -29.43 -29.98 11.43
N ILE A 574 -29.43 -28.84 10.73
CA ILE A 574 -30.64 -28.16 10.28
C ILE A 574 -30.94 -28.54 8.83
N ALA A 575 -32.18 -28.97 8.57
CA ALA A 575 -32.63 -29.29 7.23
C ALA A 575 -32.46 -28.09 6.28
N LYS A 576 -31.86 -28.32 5.11
CA LYS A 576 -31.54 -27.25 4.14
C LYS A 576 -32.79 -26.47 3.69
N GLU A 577 -33.96 -27.10 3.69
CA GLU A 577 -35.25 -26.52 3.31
C GLU A 577 -35.69 -25.42 4.27
N ASN A 578 -35.24 -25.49 5.52
CA ASN A 578 -35.54 -24.53 6.57
C ASN A 578 -34.57 -23.35 6.61
N ILE A 579 -33.43 -23.44 5.90
CA ILE A 579 -32.41 -22.39 5.90
C ILE A 579 -32.83 -21.28 4.95
N VAL A 580 -32.86 -20.06 5.47
CA VAL A 580 -33.09 -18.82 4.71
C VAL A 580 -31.89 -17.91 4.92
N ALA A 581 -31.28 -17.42 3.84
CA ALA A 581 -30.01 -16.71 3.92
C ALA A 581 -30.03 -15.41 3.11
N LEU A 582 -29.73 -14.30 3.78
CA LEU A 582 -29.46 -13.01 3.15
C LEU A 582 -27.96 -12.79 3.14
N SER A 583 -27.37 -12.76 1.96
CA SER A 583 -25.95 -12.54 1.75
C SER A 583 -25.73 -11.16 1.15
N ILE A 584 -25.02 -10.29 1.87
CA ILE A 584 -24.77 -8.90 1.48
C ILE A 584 -23.29 -8.74 1.14
N GLY A 585 -23.01 -8.39 -0.11
CA GLY A 585 -21.67 -8.09 -0.58
C GLY A 585 -21.23 -6.66 -0.22
N SER A 586 -19.92 -6.44 -0.30
CA SER A 586 -19.30 -5.11 -0.13
C SER A 586 -19.25 -4.31 -1.45
N GLY A 587 -20.06 -4.71 -2.43
CA GLY A 587 -20.05 -4.19 -3.80
C GLY A 587 -19.47 -5.23 -4.76
N TYR A 588 -20.10 -5.37 -5.92
CA TYR A 588 -19.62 -6.26 -6.96
C TYR A 588 -18.36 -5.65 -7.57
N PRO A 589 -17.21 -6.35 -7.51
CA PRO A 589 -15.96 -5.81 -8.03
C PRO A 589 -16.04 -5.64 -9.55
N THR A 590 -15.33 -4.65 -10.08
CA THR A 590 -15.08 -4.62 -11.53
C THR A 590 -14.30 -5.88 -11.89
N VAL A 591 -14.87 -6.75 -12.73
CA VAL A 591 -14.22 -8.01 -13.10
C VAL A 591 -12.89 -7.67 -13.76
N PRO A 592 -11.74 -8.16 -13.27
CA PRO A 592 -10.47 -7.87 -13.90
C PRO A 592 -10.44 -8.52 -15.28
N TYR A 593 -10.67 -7.73 -16.33
CA TYR A 593 -10.45 -8.15 -17.71
C TYR A 593 -8.96 -8.04 -18.02
N TYR A 594 -8.35 -9.17 -18.40
CA TYR A 594 -6.97 -9.21 -18.85
C TYR A 594 -6.91 -9.55 -20.33
N ASP A 595 -6.43 -8.58 -21.10
CA ASP A 595 -6.20 -8.73 -22.52
C ASP A 595 -5.11 -9.79 -22.78
N ILE A 596 -5.48 -10.87 -23.48
CA ILE A 596 -4.57 -11.98 -23.79
C ILE A 596 -3.44 -11.54 -24.71
N GLU A 597 -3.62 -10.47 -25.50
CA GLU A 597 -2.53 -9.90 -26.30
C GLU A 597 -1.48 -9.21 -25.42
N GLN A 598 -1.88 -8.74 -24.22
CA GLN A 598 -0.98 -8.13 -23.24
C GLN A 598 -0.41 -9.16 -22.26
N MET A 599 -1.20 -10.19 -21.90
CA MET A 599 -0.86 -11.17 -20.88
C MET A 599 -0.38 -12.52 -21.43
N GLY A 600 -0.49 -12.77 -22.73
CA GLY A 600 -0.16 -14.06 -23.35
C GLY A 600 1.30 -14.50 -23.16
N ASN A 601 2.21 -13.53 -23.00
CA ASN A 601 3.63 -13.77 -22.71
C ASN A 601 4.02 -13.38 -21.26
N ALA A 602 3.04 -13.21 -20.37
CA ALA A 602 3.30 -12.72 -19.02
C ALA A 602 4.06 -13.75 -18.17
N GLY A 603 5.10 -13.27 -17.47
CA GLY A 603 5.90 -14.08 -16.56
C GLY A 603 5.27 -14.25 -15.17
N LEU A 604 5.92 -15.03 -14.31
CA LEU A 604 5.42 -15.40 -12.98
C LEU A 604 5.03 -14.19 -12.10
N ILE A 605 5.83 -13.11 -12.11
CA ILE A 605 5.57 -11.92 -11.29
C ILE A 605 4.31 -11.17 -11.75
N GLN A 606 4.11 -11.08 -13.06
CA GLN A 606 2.93 -10.43 -13.64
C GLN A 606 1.66 -11.22 -13.28
N TRP A 607 1.72 -12.56 -13.33
CA TRP A 607 0.63 -13.42 -12.90
C TRP A 607 0.40 -13.37 -11.38
N LEU A 608 1.46 -13.36 -10.56
CA LEU A 608 1.34 -13.40 -9.10
C LEU A 608 0.46 -12.27 -8.55
N ILE A 609 0.61 -11.06 -9.08
CA ILE A 609 -0.19 -9.89 -8.66
C ILE A 609 -1.67 -10.07 -9.06
N LYS A 610 -1.95 -10.74 -10.18
CA LYS A 610 -3.33 -10.91 -10.69
C LYS A 610 -4.06 -12.12 -10.11
N LEU A 611 -3.32 -13.16 -9.71
CA LEU A 611 -3.91 -14.40 -9.22
C LEU A 611 -4.67 -14.23 -7.89
N SER A 612 -4.26 -13.30 -7.03
CA SER A 612 -4.96 -13.02 -5.78
C SER A 612 -6.39 -12.52 -6.04
N ASP A 613 -6.52 -11.45 -6.82
CA ASP A 613 -7.83 -10.86 -7.15
C ASP A 613 -8.70 -11.85 -7.92
N PHE A 614 -8.09 -12.60 -8.85
CA PHE A 614 -8.79 -13.63 -9.61
C PHE A 614 -9.33 -14.74 -8.70
N ASN A 615 -8.52 -15.26 -7.77
CA ASN A 615 -8.94 -16.33 -6.86
C ASN A 615 -10.06 -15.84 -5.94
N ILE A 616 -9.93 -14.64 -5.36
CA ILE A 616 -10.95 -14.05 -4.48
C ILE A 616 -12.28 -13.90 -5.24
N PHE A 617 -12.23 -13.36 -6.46
CA PHE A 617 -13.42 -13.19 -7.31
C PHE A 617 -14.02 -14.53 -7.73
N ALA A 618 -13.22 -15.44 -8.29
CA ALA A 618 -13.71 -16.72 -8.81
C ALA A 618 -14.33 -17.58 -7.72
N ARG A 619 -13.72 -17.64 -6.53
CA ARG A 619 -14.25 -18.37 -5.37
C ARG A 619 -15.54 -17.73 -4.85
N LYS A 620 -15.62 -16.40 -4.79
CA LYS A 620 -16.84 -15.67 -4.41
C LYS A 620 -18.00 -16.00 -5.37
N GLU A 621 -17.78 -15.89 -6.67
CA GLU A 621 -18.80 -16.20 -7.69
C GLU A 621 -19.26 -17.66 -7.61
N MET A 622 -18.33 -18.60 -7.47
CA MET A 622 -18.64 -20.01 -7.28
C MET A 622 -19.52 -20.22 -6.03
N GLY A 623 -19.15 -19.58 -4.90
CA GLY A 623 -19.92 -19.69 -3.66
C GLY A 623 -21.33 -19.10 -3.77
N VAL A 624 -21.51 -17.99 -4.50
CA VAL A 624 -22.83 -17.40 -4.78
C VAL A 624 -23.66 -18.33 -5.68
N MET A 625 -23.06 -18.86 -6.75
CA MET A 625 -23.72 -19.76 -7.69
C MET A 625 -24.23 -21.03 -7.00
N GLU A 626 -23.38 -21.71 -6.24
CA GLU A 626 -23.74 -22.93 -5.53
C GLU A 626 -24.81 -22.66 -4.46
N SER A 627 -24.69 -21.56 -3.72
CA SER A 627 -25.71 -21.17 -2.73
C SER A 627 -27.08 -20.93 -3.40
N ARG A 628 -27.12 -20.29 -4.58
CA ARG A 628 -28.36 -20.12 -5.36
C ARG A 628 -28.94 -21.45 -5.84
N MET A 629 -28.10 -22.39 -6.28
CA MET A 629 -28.57 -23.71 -6.74
C MET A 629 -29.13 -24.56 -5.61
N ILE A 630 -28.49 -24.54 -4.44
CA ILE A 630 -28.87 -25.36 -3.28
C ILE A 630 -30.13 -24.80 -2.60
N PHE A 631 -30.17 -23.50 -2.32
CA PHE A 631 -31.21 -22.88 -1.50
C PHE A 631 -32.31 -22.18 -2.32
N LYS A 632 -32.11 -21.99 -3.63
CA LYS A 632 -33.09 -21.41 -4.56
C LYS A 632 -33.65 -20.09 -4.01
N ASN A 633 -34.97 -19.99 -3.85
CA ASN A 633 -35.67 -18.80 -3.37
C ASN A 633 -35.35 -18.45 -1.91
N ASN A 634 -34.77 -19.38 -1.13
CA ASN A 634 -34.38 -19.13 0.25
C ASN A 634 -33.00 -18.45 0.38
N TYR A 635 -32.27 -18.23 -0.72
CA TYR A 635 -31.01 -17.47 -0.71
C TYR A 635 -31.13 -16.21 -1.55
N PHE A 636 -30.94 -15.05 -0.92
CA PHE A 636 -30.89 -13.76 -1.59
C PHE A 636 -29.51 -13.15 -1.50
N ARG A 637 -29.01 -12.69 -2.65
CA ARG A 637 -27.71 -12.03 -2.77
C ARG A 637 -27.90 -10.56 -3.12
N LEU A 638 -27.53 -9.67 -2.20
CA LEU A 638 -27.47 -8.23 -2.43
C LEU A 638 -26.01 -7.82 -2.66
N ASP A 639 -25.60 -7.70 -3.91
CA ASP A 639 -24.24 -7.33 -4.29
C ASP A 639 -24.22 -6.58 -5.62
N PRO A 640 -24.60 -5.28 -5.61
CA PRO A 640 -24.68 -4.48 -6.82
C PRO A 640 -23.30 -3.98 -7.26
N HIS A 641 -23.16 -3.69 -8.55
CA HIS A 641 -22.02 -2.91 -9.05
C HIS A 641 -22.07 -1.51 -8.44
N LEU A 642 -20.97 -1.08 -7.83
CA LEU A 642 -20.88 0.26 -7.27
C LEU A 642 -20.64 1.29 -8.38
N PRO A 643 -21.25 2.49 -8.32
CA PRO A 643 -21.03 3.56 -9.29
C PRO A 643 -19.57 4.00 -9.44
N ILE A 644 -18.78 3.87 -8.37
CA ILE A 644 -17.37 4.22 -8.32
C ILE A 644 -16.61 3.02 -7.74
N GLU A 645 -15.49 2.67 -8.35
CA GLU A 645 -14.60 1.65 -7.82
C GLU A 645 -13.81 2.20 -6.64
N VAL A 646 -13.96 1.54 -5.48
CA VAL A 646 -13.27 1.92 -4.24
C VAL A 646 -12.41 0.75 -3.76
N ASP A 647 -11.12 1.04 -3.58
CA ASP A 647 -10.16 0.10 -3.02
C ASP A 647 -10.49 -0.24 -1.55
N ILE A 648 -10.12 -1.43 -1.11
CA ILE A 648 -10.45 -1.93 0.23
C ILE A 648 -9.77 -1.13 1.37
N ALA A 649 -8.69 -0.39 1.08
CA ALA A 649 -7.96 0.45 2.03
C ALA A 649 -8.20 1.96 1.82
N ASP A 650 -9.08 2.36 0.90
CA ASP A 650 -9.29 3.77 0.58
C ASP A 650 -10.25 4.48 1.54
N ALA A 651 -9.72 4.85 2.71
CA ALA A 651 -10.48 5.58 3.74
C ALA A 651 -10.89 7.01 3.34
N LYS A 652 -10.35 7.57 2.24
CA LYS A 652 -10.71 8.93 1.78
C LYS A 652 -12.13 8.96 1.18
N ASN A 653 -12.59 7.81 0.67
CA ASN A 653 -13.88 7.68 -0.01
C ASN A 653 -15.02 7.18 0.89
N ILE A 654 -14.85 7.22 2.22
CA ILE A 654 -15.90 6.83 3.19
C ILE A 654 -17.24 7.56 2.95
N GLU A 655 -17.21 8.87 2.70
CA GLU A 655 -18.45 9.61 2.43
C GLU A 655 -19.14 9.15 1.14
N ALA A 656 -18.36 8.88 0.08
CA ALA A 656 -18.89 8.33 -1.16
C ALA A 656 -19.51 6.94 -0.94
N ILE A 657 -18.86 6.08 -0.16
CA ILE A 657 -19.38 4.76 0.24
C ILE A 657 -20.73 4.88 0.95
N LYS A 658 -20.87 5.84 1.87
CA LYS A 658 -22.14 6.09 2.56
C LYS A 658 -23.23 6.60 1.62
N ILE A 659 -22.89 7.49 0.69
CA ILE A 659 -23.84 8.00 -0.31
C ILE A 659 -24.34 6.84 -1.20
N MET A 660 -23.43 6.02 -1.72
CA MET A 660 -23.78 4.82 -2.49
C MET A 660 -24.71 3.89 -1.70
N GLY A 661 -24.43 3.67 -0.41
CA GLY A 661 -25.29 2.88 0.47
C GLY A 661 -26.68 3.50 0.71
N LYS A 662 -26.80 4.83 0.72
CA LYS A 662 -28.09 5.54 0.86
C LYS A 662 -28.91 5.51 -0.41
N GLU A 663 -28.27 5.57 -1.56
CA GLU A 663 -28.92 5.63 -2.88
C GLU A 663 -29.26 4.25 -3.44
N GLN A 664 -28.62 3.18 -2.94
CA GLN A 664 -28.88 1.82 -3.39
C GLN A 664 -30.38 1.46 -3.36
N ASN A 665 -30.92 0.94 -4.46
CA ASN A 665 -32.29 0.42 -4.46
C ASN A 665 -32.37 -0.86 -3.60
N LEU A 666 -33.31 -0.87 -2.65
CA LEU A 666 -33.54 -1.98 -1.73
C LEU A 666 -34.89 -2.69 -1.95
N ASP A 667 -35.70 -2.30 -2.93
CA ASP A 667 -37.09 -2.75 -3.09
C ASP A 667 -37.16 -4.27 -3.19
N LYS A 668 -36.33 -4.87 -4.06
CA LYS A 668 -36.27 -6.33 -4.26
C LYS A 668 -35.88 -7.09 -3.01
N VAL A 669 -34.90 -6.57 -2.23
CA VAL A 669 -34.46 -7.26 -1.01
C VAL A 669 -35.49 -7.08 0.10
N ILE A 670 -36.14 -5.92 0.21
CA ILE A 670 -37.21 -5.68 1.19
C ILE A 670 -38.43 -6.55 0.90
N GLU A 671 -38.82 -6.66 -0.37
CA GLU A 671 -39.89 -7.56 -0.80
C GLU A 671 -39.55 -9.02 -0.47
N TRP A 672 -38.33 -9.45 -0.78
CA TRP A 672 -37.86 -10.79 -0.45
C TRP A 672 -37.84 -11.05 1.07
N ILE A 673 -37.36 -10.10 1.87
CA ILE A 673 -37.36 -10.23 3.34
C ILE A 673 -38.79 -10.37 3.84
N LYS A 674 -39.74 -9.53 3.39
CA LYS A 674 -41.15 -9.62 3.83
C LYS A 674 -41.81 -10.96 3.49
N ASN A 675 -41.41 -11.59 2.38
CA ASN A 675 -42.01 -12.85 1.92
C ASN A 675 -41.30 -14.10 2.48
N THR A 676 -39.99 -14.03 2.70
CA THR A 676 -39.14 -15.22 2.91
C THR A 676 -38.40 -15.22 4.25
N TRP A 677 -38.08 -14.06 4.83
CA TRP A 677 -37.44 -13.93 6.14
C TRP A 677 -38.45 -14.14 7.25
#